data_AF-A0AAD6D152-F1
#
_entry.id   AF-A0AAD6D152-F1
#
_cell.length_a   1.000
_cell.length_b   1.000
_cell.length_c   1.000
_cell.angle_alpha   90.00
_cell.angle_beta   90.00
_cell.angle_gamma   90.00
#
_symmetry.space_group_name_H-M   'P 1'
#
loop_
_entity.id
_entity.type
_entity.pdbx_description
1 polymer ?
#
loop_
_entity_poly.entity_id
_entity_poly.type
_entity_poly.pdbx_seq_one_letter_code
_entity_poly.pdbx_strand_id
1 'polypeptide(L)'
;MATSVLSPTVLPLPTISPSSMTDSAVRTTTTAPVQTDEIYTIDGLLRARAAGETANEPIVAYPSSATNYIYYTPYELNQHVEAAAIHYSKDIPQRLSSTDSVQVVGLLGPSDFEYLITLLAISRLGHTVLLLSTRIAEDAYVSLVETTKSTFIITYPSFQAVGKSVSKRTDATQVPVISPLDPATVASSAALPIANLYGPTENKHITWVIHSSGSTGLPKPIYQTHAGALKNYANNFGLKGFITLPLFHAHGISCLFRAVHSKKLIYMYNASLPLTATSLLTTLKEHPDIQVLYAVPYALKLLSESEEGLKCMAPLELVMFGGSSCPKPIGDLLVQNGVRLISHYGTTETGQLMTSFRERSDLDWDYVRPGPSLLPYLRWEEQPDMAGVYELCVLEGWPSKVASNRPDNSYATKDLFEKHPTTPNAWRYYARLDDTLVLENGEKANPLTIEGVARKNHNVAEAIAFGSAKPRLGLFIIPSEKSPFSNDAELVDDIFPEIEKCNTESPASAYISRDMIHVLPKDVEYRKTDKGTVIRSAFYQQFAERINEIYDAPGMAGSLLLEGSELASFLRSTLLDIAPSIDPSSLVETTDVFSLGVDSLQSIRVRSAILKTLDLGGHKLGQNFVFENPSIWAMSEAIQSLRKGQESKEQIPVEQRMQNLIEKYSSNFKLHMPIPRDLDGEYIVLTGATGSLGAHIAAQLAQSESVHKVYCLVRAKTPAAARKRVSQSLRTRGLAFSLPPAAGRKIIALPADLSNSDKFGLEERIFSQIKKSVTAVIHCAWSVNFNWALESFEHSCIAATRNLLDLCLSAEGPRPASFAFCSSVSTVARTPGNWTPEALPKSLSYAQNMGYAQSKLVTEHIVNRAATQTGMTARVLRAGQIVADTVHGIWNTTEAIPMILQSAKTIKALPKLDDVLSWTPVDTMASSIIDLSLSPAAANVLNVTNPYLSHWSTQLLPLLREAGLEFETLPPKAWLQRLRGSNQDPESNPPIRLLGFFASKYDTDAPSRVLLYNTKNAQASSPSLSNASGLDEILVARFVQYFNQAWTPSSAPAAPRNVIFFIGPAGCGKTTAATVLAQKLGVPSIEGDTLHSPLARLKMDRDIPLQDSDRWDWLAHIRGAVMDRLLGTSAPAVAVTCSALRTVYRDELRRLLQLLDLPVAITFVLLHVGDKSVLKDRVVEREADGHYMKSAMVDSQVELLEMPSDEGDVVVVDSGVGREEMLENVVRVVQNVLES
;
A
#
# COMPACT_ATOMS: atom_id res chain seq x y z
N MET A 1 48.27 19.13 -25.84
CA MET A 1 49.74 19.09 -25.69
C MET A 1 50.08 18.50 -24.32
N ALA A 2 51.28 17.93 -24.15
CA ALA A 2 51.71 17.17 -22.95
C ALA A 2 51.99 18.07 -21.71
N THR A 3 52.36 17.64 -20.49
CA THR A 3 53.07 16.46 -19.91
C THR A 3 52.70 16.31 -18.39
N SER A 4 53.00 15.26 -17.60
CA SER A 4 53.23 13.79 -17.74
C SER A 4 53.67 13.16 -16.37
N VAL A 5 53.68 11.81 -16.25
CA VAL A 5 54.32 10.93 -15.19
C VAL A 5 53.77 11.03 -13.73
N LEU A 6 53.76 10.00 -12.84
CA LEU A 6 54.49 8.71 -12.66
C LEU A 6 53.61 7.56 -12.07
N SER A 7 54.09 6.30 -12.14
CA SER A 7 53.51 5.05 -11.56
C SER A 7 54.30 4.53 -10.34
N PRO A 8 53.91 3.42 -9.65
CA PRO A 8 54.46 2.08 -10.03
C PRO A 8 53.54 0.83 -9.79
N THR A 9 54.11 -0.35 -10.11
CA THR A 9 53.51 -1.70 -10.34
C THR A 9 53.44 -2.69 -9.15
N VAL A 10 52.66 -3.78 -9.31
CA VAL A 10 52.71 -5.04 -8.54
C VAL A 10 52.66 -6.27 -9.49
N LEU A 11 53.29 -7.40 -9.11
CA LEU A 11 53.41 -8.67 -9.86
C LEU A 11 52.81 -9.88 -9.08
N PRO A 12 52.64 -11.08 -9.68
CA PRO A 12 51.59 -12.05 -9.31
C PRO A 12 52.03 -13.25 -8.44
N LEU A 13 51.05 -14.08 -8.03
CA LEU A 13 51.22 -15.39 -7.38
C LEU A 13 50.94 -16.56 -8.37
N PRO A 14 51.53 -17.76 -8.15
CA PRO A 14 51.53 -18.85 -9.15
C PRO A 14 50.46 -19.95 -8.95
N THR A 15 50.25 -20.74 -10.00
CA THR A 15 49.39 -21.93 -10.07
C THR A 15 50.18 -23.24 -9.88
N ILE A 16 49.51 -24.31 -9.42
CA ILE A 16 50.00 -25.71 -9.48
C ILE A 16 48.87 -26.64 -9.95
N SER A 17 49.23 -27.65 -10.74
CA SER A 17 48.35 -28.48 -11.60
C SER A 17 48.12 -29.92 -11.06
N PRO A 18 47.17 -30.71 -11.61
CA PRO A 18 46.93 -32.10 -11.22
C PRO A 18 47.70 -33.16 -12.05
N SER A 19 47.71 -34.42 -11.55
CA SER A 19 48.34 -35.67 -12.10
C SER A 19 49.86 -35.83 -11.81
N SER A 20 50.45 -37.02 -11.55
CA SER A 20 50.00 -38.44 -11.53
C SER A 20 50.96 -39.36 -10.70
N MET A 21 50.58 -40.64 -10.48
CA MET A 21 51.40 -41.80 -9.97
C MET A 21 51.76 -41.82 -8.45
N THR A 22 51.91 -42.94 -7.71
CA THR A 22 51.60 -44.39 -7.86
C THR A 22 51.62 -45.10 -6.47
N ASP A 23 51.01 -46.29 -6.37
CA ASP A 23 50.98 -47.30 -5.26
C ASP A 23 51.91 -47.18 -4.02
N SER A 24 51.33 -47.40 -2.82
CA SER A 24 51.41 -48.74 -2.16
C SER A 24 50.67 -48.87 -0.80
N ALA A 25 49.81 -49.89 -0.72
CA ALA A 25 49.42 -50.71 0.45
C ALA A 25 49.14 -50.08 1.84
N VAL A 26 47.84 -49.97 2.19
CA VAL A 26 47.35 -50.22 3.57
C VAL A 26 46.18 -51.21 3.52
N ARG A 27 46.15 -52.18 4.45
CA ARG A 27 45.14 -53.24 4.51
C ARG A 27 43.81 -52.77 5.07
N THR A 28 42.75 -53.43 4.60
CA THR A 28 41.36 -53.29 5.03
C THR A 28 41.14 -53.49 6.54
N THR A 29 40.44 -52.53 7.15
CA THR A 29 39.45 -52.76 8.21
C THR A 29 38.19 -51.97 7.87
N THR A 30 37.07 -52.67 7.74
CA THR A 30 35.75 -52.10 7.41
C THR A 30 35.17 -51.28 8.56
N THR A 31 34.95 -49.99 8.33
CA THR A 31 33.93 -49.19 9.03
C THR A 31 32.95 -48.65 8.00
N ALA A 32 31.66 -48.68 8.32
CA ALA A 32 30.60 -48.27 7.41
C ALA A 32 30.60 -46.75 7.17
N PRO A 33 30.04 -46.24 6.05
CA PRO A 33 29.90 -44.81 5.82
C PRO A 33 29.00 -44.19 6.89
N VAL A 34 29.45 -43.09 7.50
CA VAL A 34 28.64 -42.31 8.44
C VAL A 34 27.52 -41.62 7.68
N GLN A 35 26.26 -41.99 7.96
CA GLN A 35 25.10 -41.23 7.51
C GLN A 35 25.05 -39.88 8.23
N THR A 36 24.82 -38.80 7.49
CA THR A 36 24.49 -37.49 8.07
C THR A 36 23.00 -37.48 8.42
N ASP A 37 22.65 -37.78 9.67
CA ASP A 37 21.25 -37.82 10.13
C ASP A 37 20.56 -36.46 10.01
N GLU A 38 19.40 -36.44 9.36
CA GLU A 38 18.56 -35.26 9.20
C GLU A 38 17.79 -34.95 10.50
N ILE A 39 17.83 -33.69 10.96
CA ILE A 39 17.21 -33.28 12.23
C ILE A 39 15.74 -32.86 11.99
N TYR A 40 14.81 -33.68 12.47
CA TYR A 40 13.37 -33.49 12.25
C TYR A 40 12.60 -32.80 13.38
N THR A 41 13.04 -32.92 14.64
CA THR A 41 12.33 -32.40 15.83
C THR A 41 13.25 -31.62 16.77
N ILE A 42 12.67 -30.91 17.75
CA ILE A 42 13.45 -30.14 18.74
C ILE A 42 14.20 -31.08 19.70
N ASP A 43 13.56 -32.16 20.18
CA ASP A 43 14.25 -33.18 20.97
C ASP A 43 15.35 -33.87 20.14
N GLY A 44 15.09 -34.12 18.85
CA GLY A 44 16.10 -34.61 17.90
C GLY A 44 17.30 -33.66 17.76
N LEU A 45 17.07 -32.34 17.73
CA LEU A 45 18.15 -31.35 17.76
C LEU A 45 18.99 -31.48 19.03
N LEU A 46 18.37 -31.55 20.21
CA LEU A 46 19.10 -31.71 21.47
C LEU A 46 19.90 -33.02 21.51
N ARG A 47 19.29 -34.16 21.16
CA ARG A 47 19.97 -35.46 21.11
C ARG A 47 21.16 -35.44 20.15
N ALA A 48 21.00 -34.85 18.96
CA ALA A 48 22.09 -34.68 17.99
C ALA A 48 23.23 -33.77 18.48
N ARG A 49 22.97 -32.86 19.44
CA ARG A 49 24.02 -32.09 20.12
C ARG A 49 24.65 -32.88 21.27
N ALA A 50 23.87 -33.67 22.01
CA ALA A 50 24.33 -34.53 23.10
C ALA A 50 25.13 -35.77 22.64
N ALA A 51 24.98 -36.19 21.39
CA ALA A 51 25.75 -37.29 20.78
C ALA A 51 26.92 -36.80 19.89
N GLY A 52 27.08 -35.48 19.70
CA GLY A 52 28.12 -34.90 18.83
C GLY A 52 29.45 -34.66 19.54
N GLU A 53 30.48 -34.33 18.76
CA GLU A 53 31.85 -34.07 19.26
C GLU A 53 31.92 -32.99 20.36
N THR A 54 31.05 -31.98 20.30
CA THR A 54 30.96 -30.87 21.26
C THR A 54 29.93 -31.13 22.37
N ALA A 55 29.57 -32.38 22.65
CA ALA A 55 28.53 -32.75 23.63
C ALA A 55 28.84 -32.33 25.08
N ASN A 56 30.12 -32.10 25.39
CA ASN A 56 30.62 -31.66 26.70
C ASN A 56 31.05 -30.18 26.73
N GLU A 57 30.75 -29.41 25.68
CA GLU A 57 30.97 -27.96 25.67
C GLU A 57 29.71 -27.23 26.14
N PRO A 58 29.77 -26.27 27.09
CA PRO A 58 28.58 -25.54 27.54
C PRO A 58 27.86 -24.79 26.41
N ILE A 59 26.53 -24.98 26.32
CA ILE A 59 25.67 -24.27 25.36
C ILE A 59 24.60 -23.39 26.03
N VAL A 60 24.26 -23.63 27.29
CA VAL A 60 23.30 -22.81 28.05
C VAL A 60 23.87 -22.51 29.43
N ALA A 61 23.75 -21.26 29.87
CA ALA A 61 24.09 -20.83 31.21
C ALA A 61 22.86 -20.21 31.90
N TYR A 62 22.52 -20.71 33.10
CA TYR A 62 21.43 -20.19 33.94
C TYR A 62 21.95 -19.59 35.25
N PRO A 63 21.39 -18.48 35.73
CA PRO A 63 21.88 -17.83 36.94
C PRO A 63 21.42 -18.56 38.20
N SER A 64 22.36 -18.94 39.07
CA SER A 64 22.09 -19.55 40.38
C SER A 64 21.85 -18.51 41.48
N SER A 65 22.51 -17.35 41.39
CA SER A 65 22.29 -16.23 42.31
C SER A 65 22.75 -14.92 41.66
N ALA A 66 21.88 -13.92 41.55
CA ALA A 66 22.17 -12.65 40.86
C ALA A 66 22.79 -12.86 39.46
N THR A 67 24.12 -12.69 39.33
CA THR A 67 24.93 -12.82 38.10
C THR A 67 25.90 -14.01 38.10
N ASN A 68 25.88 -14.87 39.13
CA ASN A 68 26.58 -16.15 39.11
C ASN A 68 25.82 -17.16 38.26
N TYR A 69 26.49 -17.83 37.32
CA TYR A 69 25.88 -18.79 36.39
C TYR A 69 26.34 -20.24 36.62
N ILE A 70 25.41 -21.18 36.44
CA ILE A 70 25.68 -22.60 36.23
C ILE A 70 25.63 -22.86 34.73
N TYR A 71 26.63 -23.58 34.24
CA TYR A 71 26.83 -23.90 32.83
C TYR A 71 26.38 -25.33 32.56
N TYR A 72 25.61 -25.52 31.48
CA TYR A 72 25.09 -26.81 31.07
C TYR A 72 25.52 -27.16 29.64
N THR A 73 26.09 -28.35 29.51
CA THR A 73 26.48 -28.98 28.24
C THR A 73 25.26 -29.64 27.57
N PRO A 74 25.31 -29.91 26.25
CA PRO A 74 24.28 -30.70 25.56
C PRO A 74 24.00 -32.04 26.23
N TYR A 75 25.04 -32.71 26.73
CA TYR A 75 24.95 -34.00 27.42
C TYR A 75 24.17 -33.89 28.74
N GLU A 76 24.53 -32.95 29.62
CA GLU A 76 23.83 -32.73 30.90
C GLU A 76 22.38 -32.30 30.68
N LEU A 77 22.13 -31.37 29.75
CA LEU A 77 20.76 -30.99 29.37
C LEU A 77 19.95 -32.21 28.94
N ASN A 78 20.52 -33.09 28.10
CA ASN A 78 19.83 -34.29 27.65
C ASN A 78 19.51 -35.26 28.81
N GLN A 79 20.38 -35.36 29.83
CA GLN A 79 20.12 -36.15 31.03
C GLN A 79 19.02 -35.54 31.93
N HIS A 80 19.05 -34.23 32.17
CA HIS A 80 17.99 -33.55 32.94
C HIS A 80 16.61 -33.66 32.24
N VAL A 81 16.57 -33.52 30.92
CA VAL A 81 15.34 -33.73 30.13
C VAL A 81 14.85 -35.17 30.20
N GLU A 82 15.73 -36.17 30.24
CA GLU A 82 15.33 -37.57 30.40
C GLU A 82 14.71 -37.82 31.77
N ALA A 83 15.36 -37.36 32.84
CA ALA A 83 14.86 -37.47 34.21
C ALA A 83 13.50 -36.77 34.40
N ALA A 84 13.34 -35.59 33.79
CA ALA A 84 12.07 -34.86 33.80
C ALA A 84 10.98 -35.54 32.97
N ALA A 85 11.31 -36.11 31.80
CA ALA A 85 10.34 -36.84 30.98
C ALA A 85 9.88 -38.13 31.69
N ILE A 86 10.80 -38.85 32.36
CA ILE A 86 10.46 -39.98 33.25
C ILE A 86 9.51 -39.51 34.38
N HIS A 87 9.77 -38.36 34.98
CA HIS A 87 8.88 -37.80 36.01
C HIS A 87 7.47 -37.53 35.47
N TYR A 88 7.35 -36.74 34.40
CA TYR A 88 6.06 -36.37 33.82
C TYR A 88 5.30 -37.54 33.18
N SER A 89 6.00 -38.60 32.73
CA SER A 89 5.37 -39.79 32.12
C SER A 89 4.35 -40.52 33.01
N LYS A 90 4.37 -40.25 34.33
CA LYS A 90 3.44 -40.80 35.33
C LYS A 90 2.04 -40.21 35.22
N ASP A 91 1.95 -38.93 34.86
CA ASP A 91 0.70 -38.17 34.75
C ASP A 91 0.34 -37.87 33.28
N ILE A 92 1.35 -37.68 32.43
CA ILE A 92 1.24 -37.30 31.00
C ILE A 92 1.82 -38.45 30.15
N PRO A 93 1.01 -39.36 29.58
CA PRO A 93 1.50 -40.57 28.94
C PRO A 93 2.37 -40.30 27.70
N GLN A 94 3.51 -40.98 27.59
CA GLN A 94 4.39 -40.90 26.42
C GLN A 94 3.73 -41.47 25.15
N ARG A 95 3.91 -40.82 23.99
CA ARG A 95 3.60 -41.42 22.68
C ARG A 95 4.65 -42.46 22.31
N LEU A 96 4.20 -43.66 21.96
CA LEU A 96 5.02 -44.79 21.52
C LEU A 96 5.08 -44.90 19.98
N SER A 97 4.13 -44.31 19.27
CA SER A 97 4.05 -44.33 17.80
C SER A 97 3.62 -42.99 17.21
N SER A 98 3.99 -42.72 15.95
CA SER A 98 3.52 -41.52 15.26
C SER A 98 1.99 -41.46 15.06
N THR A 99 1.28 -42.59 15.17
CA THR A 99 -0.20 -42.63 15.12
C THR A 99 -0.88 -42.31 16.45
N ASP A 100 -0.13 -42.24 17.56
CA ASP A 100 -0.68 -41.89 18.86
C ASP A 100 -1.06 -40.40 18.90
N SER A 101 -2.16 -40.06 19.57
CA SER A 101 -2.67 -38.69 19.65
C SER A 101 -1.68 -37.74 20.35
N VAL A 102 -1.36 -36.62 19.69
CA VAL A 102 -0.59 -35.52 20.30
C VAL A 102 -1.47 -34.78 21.30
N GLN A 103 -1.01 -34.68 22.55
CA GLN A 103 -1.63 -33.85 23.57
C GLN A 103 -1.04 -32.44 23.57
N VAL A 104 -1.85 -31.46 23.98
CA VAL A 104 -1.38 -30.11 24.31
C VAL A 104 -1.27 -29.98 25.82
N VAL A 105 -0.13 -29.46 26.28
CA VAL A 105 0.20 -29.23 27.69
C VAL A 105 0.55 -27.76 27.90
N GLY A 106 -0.26 -27.04 28.68
CA GLY A 106 0.02 -25.67 29.08
C GLY A 106 1.18 -25.61 30.06
N LEU A 107 2.07 -24.63 29.92
CA LEU A 107 3.20 -24.40 30.82
C LEU A 107 3.22 -22.94 31.31
N LEU A 108 2.91 -22.74 32.59
CA LEU A 108 2.78 -21.43 33.24
C LEU A 108 3.82 -21.26 34.37
N GLY A 109 4.83 -20.43 34.11
CA GLY A 109 5.93 -20.19 35.05
C GLY A 109 6.97 -19.17 34.57
N PRO A 110 7.91 -18.77 35.46
CA PRO A 110 9.09 -18.01 35.09
C PRO A 110 10.00 -18.82 34.15
N SER A 111 10.79 -18.15 33.31
CA SER A 111 11.71 -18.82 32.37
C SER A 111 13.05 -19.19 33.01
N ASP A 112 13.02 -19.98 34.08
CA ASP A 112 14.19 -20.56 34.73
C ASP A 112 14.63 -21.88 34.06
N PHE A 113 15.50 -22.65 34.73
CA PHE A 113 16.07 -23.89 34.20
C PHE A 113 15.02 -25.00 34.14
N GLU A 114 14.24 -25.15 35.21
CA GLU A 114 13.12 -26.09 35.31
C GLU A 114 12.09 -25.85 34.20
N TYR A 115 11.91 -24.60 33.75
CA TYR A 115 11.02 -24.25 32.64
C TYR A 115 11.52 -24.85 31.32
N LEU A 116 12.81 -24.68 31.03
CA LEU A 116 13.44 -25.24 29.83
C LEU A 116 13.43 -26.78 29.85
N ILE A 117 13.81 -27.37 30.98
CA ILE A 117 13.83 -28.82 31.14
C ILE A 117 12.42 -29.40 31.00
N THR A 118 11.40 -28.76 31.56
CA THR A 118 9.98 -29.14 31.39
C THR A 118 9.53 -29.04 29.95
N LEU A 119 9.79 -27.91 29.29
CA LEU A 119 9.44 -27.66 27.89
C LEU A 119 10.03 -28.73 26.96
N LEU A 120 11.29 -29.09 27.17
CA LEU A 120 11.97 -30.14 26.40
C LEU A 120 11.47 -31.54 26.78
N ALA A 121 11.13 -31.80 28.04
CA ALA A 121 10.63 -33.09 28.50
C ALA A 121 9.26 -33.43 27.90
N ILE A 122 8.34 -32.46 27.85
CA ILE A 122 7.04 -32.66 27.19
C ILE A 122 7.20 -32.88 25.67
N SER A 123 8.13 -32.15 25.03
CA SER A 123 8.47 -32.39 23.62
C SER A 123 9.06 -33.80 23.40
N ARG A 124 9.88 -34.29 24.33
CA ARG A 124 10.43 -35.67 24.33
C ARG A 124 9.37 -36.76 24.51
N LEU A 125 8.30 -36.48 25.27
CA LEU A 125 7.13 -37.37 25.37
C LEU A 125 6.28 -37.41 24.09
N GLY A 126 6.61 -36.56 23.09
CA GLY A 126 5.94 -36.48 21.79
C GLY A 126 4.80 -35.46 21.74
N HIS A 127 4.70 -34.57 22.74
CA HIS A 127 3.55 -33.68 22.93
C HIS A 127 3.86 -32.20 22.64
N THR A 128 2.80 -31.43 22.38
CA THR A 128 2.87 -29.99 22.13
C THR A 128 2.87 -29.20 23.43
N VAL A 129 3.75 -28.20 23.55
CA VAL A 129 3.75 -27.29 24.71
C VAL A 129 3.03 -25.98 24.36
N LEU A 130 1.98 -25.64 25.10
CA LEU A 130 1.35 -24.32 25.08
C LEU A 130 2.10 -23.41 26.06
N LEU A 131 2.81 -22.42 25.52
CA LEU A 131 3.60 -21.48 26.31
C LEU A 131 2.70 -20.36 26.82
N LEU A 132 2.49 -20.30 28.15
CA LEU A 132 1.62 -19.32 28.79
C LEU A 132 2.43 -18.18 29.41
N SER A 133 2.17 -16.94 29.00
CA SER A 133 2.74 -15.76 29.65
C SER A 133 2.30 -15.66 31.10
N THR A 134 3.21 -15.25 31.98
CA THR A 134 2.94 -14.98 33.40
C THR A 134 2.19 -13.66 33.67
N ARG A 135 1.81 -12.91 32.62
CA ARG A 135 1.30 -11.53 32.72
C ARG A 135 -0.11 -11.31 32.14
N ILE A 136 -0.79 -12.38 31.71
CA ILE A 136 -2.16 -12.31 31.17
C ILE A 136 -3.22 -12.61 32.24
N ALA A 137 -4.44 -12.13 32.02
CA ALA A 137 -5.57 -12.34 32.94
C ALA A 137 -6.07 -13.79 32.95
N GLU A 138 -6.74 -14.21 34.03
CA GLU A 138 -7.18 -15.61 34.18
C GLU A 138 -8.09 -16.10 33.05
N ASP A 139 -9.02 -15.26 32.58
CA ASP A 139 -9.92 -15.59 31.46
C ASP A 139 -9.16 -15.84 30.14
N ALA A 140 -7.97 -15.26 29.99
CA ALA A 140 -7.10 -15.55 28.85
C ALA A 140 -6.43 -16.92 28.97
N TYR A 141 -6.07 -17.39 30.18
CA TYR A 141 -5.61 -18.76 30.38
C TYR A 141 -6.72 -19.77 30.05
N VAL A 142 -7.94 -19.55 30.53
CA VAL A 142 -9.12 -20.39 30.23
C VAL A 142 -9.35 -20.44 28.73
N SER A 143 -9.46 -19.30 28.07
CA SER A 143 -9.67 -19.22 26.62
C SER A 143 -8.57 -19.91 25.80
N LEU A 144 -7.30 -19.78 26.19
CA LEU A 144 -6.18 -20.47 25.52
C LEU A 144 -6.24 -21.99 25.74
N VAL A 145 -6.51 -22.45 26.97
CA VAL A 145 -6.64 -23.87 27.31
C VAL A 145 -7.79 -24.52 26.54
N GLU A 146 -8.96 -23.88 26.48
CA GLU A 146 -10.12 -24.37 25.71
C GLU A 146 -9.85 -24.38 24.20
N THR A 147 -9.36 -23.27 23.65
CA THR A 147 -9.13 -23.13 22.19
C THR A 147 -8.09 -24.12 21.68
N THR A 148 -7.07 -24.42 22.48
CA THR A 148 -6.02 -25.39 22.14
C THR A 148 -6.34 -26.83 22.56
N LYS A 149 -7.43 -27.04 23.31
CA LYS A 149 -7.79 -28.33 23.93
C LYS A 149 -6.67 -28.90 24.80
N SER A 150 -6.05 -28.04 25.60
CA SER A 150 -4.96 -28.42 26.50
C SER A 150 -5.46 -29.39 27.57
N THR A 151 -4.96 -30.62 27.53
CA THR A 151 -5.36 -31.70 28.45
C THR A 151 -4.74 -31.58 29.83
N PHE A 152 -3.58 -30.93 29.91
CA PHE A 152 -2.84 -30.69 31.15
C PHE A 152 -2.41 -29.23 31.25
N ILE A 153 -2.20 -28.74 32.47
CA ILE A 153 -1.54 -27.46 32.75
C ILE A 153 -0.48 -27.64 33.85
N ILE A 154 0.79 -27.49 33.47
CA ILE A 154 1.92 -27.50 34.38
C ILE A 154 2.08 -26.11 34.99
N THR A 155 2.05 -26.03 36.32
CA THR A 155 2.11 -24.75 37.05
C THR A 155 3.19 -24.74 38.13
N TYR A 156 3.86 -23.60 38.25
CA TYR A 156 4.79 -23.31 39.34
C TYR A 156 4.07 -23.05 40.67
N PRO A 157 4.75 -23.16 41.82
CA PRO A 157 4.17 -22.85 43.13
C PRO A 157 3.49 -21.48 43.19
N SER A 158 4.08 -20.45 42.59
CA SER A 158 3.54 -19.09 42.50
C SER A 158 2.25 -18.97 41.67
N PHE A 159 2.00 -19.91 40.75
CA PHE A 159 0.82 -19.95 39.89
C PHE A 159 -0.16 -21.07 40.28
N GLN A 160 0.09 -21.80 41.37
CA GLN A 160 -0.71 -22.98 41.72
C GLN A 160 -2.20 -22.63 41.96
N ALA A 161 -2.49 -21.46 42.54
CA ALA A 161 -3.87 -20.99 42.74
C ALA A 161 -4.58 -20.69 41.41
N VAL A 162 -3.90 -20.03 40.46
CA VAL A 162 -4.42 -19.75 39.11
C VAL A 162 -4.66 -21.06 38.36
N GLY A 163 -3.70 -21.99 38.41
CA GLY A 163 -3.86 -23.33 37.83
C GLY A 163 -5.08 -24.08 38.36
N LYS A 164 -5.34 -24.01 39.68
CA LYS A 164 -6.55 -24.60 40.30
C LYS A 164 -7.84 -23.92 39.82
N SER A 165 -7.81 -22.61 39.53
CA SER A 165 -8.99 -21.91 39.00
C SER A 165 -9.26 -22.30 37.54
N VAL A 166 -8.22 -22.25 36.69
CA VAL A 166 -8.31 -22.66 35.28
C VAL A 166 -8.76 -24.12 35.15
N SER A 167 -8.22 -25.04 35.96
CA SER A 167 -8.58 -26.47 35.96
C SER A 167 -9.97 -26.77 36.57
N LYS A 168 -10.64 -25.79 37.19
CA LYS A 168 -12.05 -25.89 37.58
C LYS A 168 -13.01 -25.36 36.52
N ARG A 169 -12.48 -24.52 35.63
CA ARG A 169 -13.23 -23.82 34.57
C ARG A 169 -13.06 -24.50 33.20
N THR A 170 -12.19 -25.51 33.11
CA THR A 170 -11.82 -26.26 31.90
C THR A 170 -11.59 -27.73 32.28
N ASP A 171 -11.54 -28.62 31.29
CA ASP A 171 -11.24 -30.06 31.52
C ASP A 171 -9.73 -30.37 31.69
N ALA A 172 -8.88 -29.34 31.84
CA ALA A 172 -7.43 -29.51 31.96
C ALA A 172 -7.02 -30.00 33.36
N THR A 173 -6.15 -31.01 33.43
CA THR A 173 -5.61 -31.50 34.70
C THR A 173 -4.37 -30.70 35.12
N GLN A 174 -4.37 -30.15 36.34
CA GLN A 174 -3.20 -29.45 36.89
C GLN A 174 -2.10 -30.43 37.30
N VAL A 175 -0.88 -30.15 36.85
CA VAL A 175 0.35 -30.86 37.23
C VAL A 175 1.33 -29.84 37.85
N PRO A 176 2.05 -30.15 38.94
CA PRO A 176 3.11 -29.28 39.43
C PRO A 176 4.32 -29.31 38.50
N VAL A 177 5.08 -28.20 38.41
CA VAL A 177 6.42 -28.26 37.81
C VAL A 177 7.34 -29.15 38.64
N ILE A 178 8.29 -29.83 37.99
CA ILE A 178 9.39 -30.54 38.66
C ILE A 178 10.12 -29.65 39.67
N SER A 179 10.50 -30.24 40.80
CA SER A 179 11.60 -29.72 41.64
C SER A 179 12.95 -30.12 41.02
N PRO A 180 14.07 -29.49 41.40
CA PRO A 180 15.40 -29.91 40.93
C PRO A 180 15.62 -31.42 41.13
N LEU A 181 15.87 -32.14 40.03
CA LEU A 181 16.12 -33.58 40.02
C LEU A 181 17.61 -33.84 39.74
N ASP A 182 18.22 -34.75 40.50
CA ASP A 182 19.48 -35.39 40.13
C ASP A 182 19.20 -36.45 39.05
N PRO A 183 19.74 -36.31 37.82
CA PRO A 183 19.51 -37.28 36.75
C PRO A 183 20.04 -38.67 37.07
N ALA A 184 21.14 -38.80 37.84
CA ALA A 184 21.74 -40.08 38.17
C ALA A 184 20.83 -40.92 39.09
N THR A 185 20.21 -40.28 40.08
CA THR A 185 19.21 -40.90 40.96
C THR A 185 17.94 -41.31 40.21
N VAL A 186 17.48 -40.54 39.22
CA VAL A 186 16.27 -40.89 38.45
C VAL A 186 16.55 -42.02 37.44
N ALA A 187 17.61 -41.91 36.64
CA ALA A 187 17.95 -42.87 35.59
C ALA A 187 18.31 -44.28 36.11
N SER A 188 18.72 -44.39 37.37
CA SER A 188 18.94 -45.69 38.04
C SER A 188 17.65 -46.34 38.57
N SER A 189 16.53 -45.62 38.57
CA SER A 189 15.24 -46.09 39.13
C SER A 189 14.16 -46.42 38.08
N ALA A 190 14.22 -45.80 36.90
CA ALA A 190 13.27 -46.02 35.79
C ALA A 190 13.88 -45.56 34.46
N ALA A 191 13.29 -46.00 33.35
CA ALA A 191 13.60 -45.56 31.99
C ALA A 191 12.32 -45.40 31.18
N LEU A 192 12.32 -44.49 30.20
CA LEU A 192 11.19 -44.36 29.27
C LEU A 192 11.11 -45.58 28.32
N PRO A 193 9.90 -46.05 27.96
CA PRO A 193 9.74 -47.01 26.87
C PRO A 193 10.24 -46.44 25.53
N ILE A 194 10.72 -47.34 24.67
CA ILE A 194 11.19 -47.00 23.32
C ILE A 194 9.99 -46.54 22.47
N ALA A 195 10.05 -45.31 21.98
CA ALA A 195 9.05 -44.75 21.07
C ALA A 195 9.53 -44.78 19.62
N ASN A 196 8.69 -45.29 18.73
CA ASN A 196 8.92 -45.36 17.29
C ASN A 196 8.22 -44.18 16.58
N LEU A 197 8.75 -42.98 16.81
CA LEU A 197 8.26 -41.75 16.17
C LEU A 197 9.03 -41.49 14.86
N TYR A 198 8.32 -41.43 13.73
CA TYR A 198 8.93 -41.26 12.41
C TYR A 198 9.18 -39.77 12.11
N GLY A 199 10.46 -39.38 12.04
CA GLY A 199 10.89 -37.98 11.90
C GLY A 199 10.18 -37.16 10.82
N PRO A 200 10.07 -37.63 9.55
CA PRO A 200 9.34 -36.93 8.49
C PRO A 200 7.82 -36.75 8.69
N THR A 201 7.23 -37.48 9.64
CA THR A 201 5.85 -37.22 10.12
C THR A 201 5.88 -36.22 11.27
N GLU A 202 6.71 -36.45 12.29
CA GLU A 202 6.79 -35.57 13.46
C GLU A 202 7.24 -34.15 13.12
N ASN A 203 8.02 -33.93 12.05
CA ASN A 203 8.42 -32.58 11.65
C ASN A 203 7.23 -31.67 11.28
N LYS A 204 6.07 -32.25 10.95
CA LYS A 204 4.81 -31.54 10.65
C LYS A 204 3.95 -31.30 11.89
N HIS A 205 4.21 -31.99 13.00
CA HIS A 205 3.47 -31.80 14.24
C HIS A 205 3.83 -30.48 14.92
N ILE A 206 2.89 -29.97 15.72
CA ILE A 206 3.04 -28.73 16.46
C ILE A 206 3.98 -28.98 17.65
N THR A 207 5.11 -28.29 17.68
CA THR A 207 6.03 -28.32 18.83
C THR A 207 5.57 -27.35 19.91
N TRP A 208 5.27 -26.10 19.52
CA TRP A 208 4.87 -25.03 20.44
C TRP A 208 3.53 -24.44 20.01
N VAL A 209 2.69 -24.11 20.98
CA VAL A 209 1.66 -23.07 20.80
C VAL A 209 2.13 -21.83 21.53
N ILE A 210 2.31 -20.74 20.80
CA ILE A 210 2.68 -19.42 21.33
C ILE A 210 1.46 -18.53 21.14
N HIS A 211 1.08 -17.72 22.13
CA HIS A 211 -0.08 -16.84 21.99
C HIS A 211 0.28 -15.41 21.58
N SER A 212 -0.65 -14.73 20.90
CA SER A 212 -0.55 -13.28 20.67
C SER A 212 -0.72 -12.50 21.99
N SER A 213 -0.32 -11.23 22.01
CA SER A 213 -0.38 -10.39 23.22
C SER A 213 -1.76 -9.76 23.51
N GLY A 214 -2.82 -10.17 22.82
CA GLY A 214 -4.19 -9.69 23.06
C GLY A 214 -4.47 -8.22 22.67
N SER A 215 -3.76 -7.65 21.70
CA SER A 215 -3.95 -6.23 21.29
C SER A 215 -5.36 -5.88 20.80
N THR A 216 -6.13 -6.88 20.33
CA THR A 216 -7.47 -6.75 19.76
C THR A 216 -8.55 -7.54 20.53
N GLY A 217 -8.24 -8.06 21.72
CA GLY A 217 -9.14 -8.90 22.51
C GLY A 217 -8.39 -9.97 23.30
N LEU A 218 -8.99 -11.16 23.47
CA LEU A 218 -8.30 -12.29 24.09
C LEU A 218 -7.10 -12.76 23.24
N PRO A 219 -5.97 -13.19 23.87
CA PRO A 219 -4.85 -13.84 23.21
C PRO A 219 -5.29 -14.99 22.29
N LYS A 220 -4.69 -15.06 21.09
CA LYS A 220 -4.97 -16.13 20.11
C LYS A 220 -3.78 -17.09 20.02
N PRO A 221 -3.99 -18.41 19.98
CA PRO A 221 -2.92 -19.40 19.82
C PRO A 221 -2.35 -19.40 18.38
N ILE A 222 -1.04 -19.54 18.27
CA ILE A 222 -0.27 -19.61 17.03
C ILE A 222 0.57 -20.88 17.08
N TYR A 223 0.30 -21.81 16.15
CA TYR A 223 0.79 -23.17 16.19
C TYR A 223 2.10 -23.30 15.41
N GLN A 224 3.22 -23.50 16.11
CA GLN A 224 4.55 -23.67 15.53
C GLN A 224 4.80 -25.15 15.20
N THR A 225 5.01 -25.51 13.94
CA THR A 225 5.47 -26.86 13.57
C THR A 225 6.94 -27.08 13.95
N HIS A 226 7.34 -28.33 14.20
CA HIS A 226 8.75 -28.67 14.40
C HIS A 226 9.64 -28.18 13.24
N ALA A 227 9.21 -28.40 11.99
CA ALA A 227 9.93 -27.94 10.80
C ALA A 227 10.04 -26.41 10.73
N GLY A 228 8.94 -25.67 10.95
CA GLY A 228 8.94 -24.20 10.89
C GLY A 228 9.81 -23.58 11.99
N ALA A 229 9.75 -24.15 13.20
CA ALA A 229 10.60 -23.77 14.32
C ALA A 229 12.09 -24.01 13.99
N LEU A 230 12.46 -25.22 13.56
CA LEU A 230 13.85 -25.56 13.21
C LEU A 230 14.39 -24.67 12.08
N LYS A 231 13.61 -24.37 11.04
CA LYS A 231 14.02 -23.47 9.94
C LYS A 231 14.22 -22.03 10.42
N ASN A 232 13.37 -21.53 11.34
CA ASN A 232 13.55 -20.21 11.97
C ASN A 232 14.81 -20.14 12.86
N TYR A 233 15.13 -21.24 13.57
CA TYR A 233 16.27 -21.32 14.48
C TYR A 233 17.60 -21.58 13.76
N ALA A 234 17.56 -22.13 12.55
CA ALA A 234 18.74 -22.27 11.69
C ALA A 234 19.31 -20.89 11.27
N ASN A 235 18.48 -19.84 11.20
CA ASN A 235 18.92 -18.47 10.94
C ASN A 235 19.61 -17.89 12.18
N ASN A 236 20.95 -17.96 12.24
CA ASN A 236 21.77 -17.60 13.40
C ASN A 236 23.14 -17.03 12.96
N PHE A 237 23.88 -16.43 13.90
CA PHE A 237 25.18 -15.78 13.63
C PHE A 237 26.41 -16.51 14.18
N GLY A 238 26.25 -17.68 14.83
CA GLY A 238 27.35 -18.39 15.46
C GLY A 238 28.07 -17.63 16.60
N LEU A 239 27.38 -16.70 17.26
CA LEU A 239 27.92 -15.86 18.36
C LEU A 239 27.45 -16.35 19.73
N LYS A 240 28.28 -16.15 20.77
CA LYS A 240 27.89 -16.31 22.18
C LYS A 240 26.96 -15.17 22.60
N GLY A 241 25.82 -15.50 23.23
CA GLY A 241 24.75 -14.53 23.46
C GLY A 241 24.34 -14.33 24.91
N PHE A 242 23.78 -13.16 25.21
CA PHE A 242 23.03 -12.89 26.44
C PHE A 242 21.59 -12.52 26.09
N ILE A 243 20.62 -13.23 26.66
CA ILE A 243 19.19 -13.07 26.35
C ILE A 243 18.41 -12.48 27.52
N THR A 244 17.69 -11.38 27.24
CA THR A 244 16.88 -10.64 28.22
C THR A 244 15.37 -10.85 28.07
N LEU A 245 14.96 -11.91 27.36
CA LEU A 245 13.58 -12.18 26.96
C LEU A 245 13.08 -13.53 27.50
N PRO A 246 11.81 -13.63 27.94
CA PRO A 246 11.23 -14.88 28.44
C PRO A 246 11.07 -15.94 27.34
N LEU A 247 11.22 -17.21 27.71
CA LEU A 247 11.10 -18.35 26.80
C LEU A 247 9.66 -18.63 26.37
N PHE A 248 8.65 -18.13 27.08
CA PHE A 248 7.27 -18.18 26.59
C PHE A 248 6.98 -17.21 25.43
N HIS A 249 7.94 -16.33 25.08
CA HIS A 249 7.84 -15.42 23.95
C HIS A 249 8.63 -15.91 22.73
N ALA A 250 8.05 -15.76 21.52
CA ALA A 250 8.64 -16.24 20.27
C ALA A 250 10.08 -15.75 20.01
N HIS A 251 10.39 -14.49 20.34
CA HIS A 251 11.75 -13.97 20.20
C HIS A 251 12.69 -14.64 21.21
N GLY A 252 12.24 -14.83 22.45
CA GLY A 252 12.98 -15.49 23.53
C GLY A 252 13.39 -16.92 23.17
N ILE A 253 12.40 -17.79 22.90
CA ILE A 253 12.64 -19.18 22.52
C ILE A 253 13.48 -19.31 21.24
N SER A 254 13.32 -18.38 20.27
CA SER A 254 14.13 -18.40 19.04
C SER A 254 15.61 -18.14 19.28
N CYS A 255 15.98 -17.22 20.18
CA CYS A 255 17.38 -16.92 20.45
C CYS A 255 18.06 -18.05 21.24
N LEU A 256 17.33 -18.71 22.17
CA LEU A 256 17.81 -19.92 22.83
C LEU A 256 18.11 -21.03 21.80
N PHE A 257 17.14 -21.40 20.96
CA PHE A 257 17.35 -22.50 20.01
C PHE A 257 18.30 -22.14 18.86
N ARG A 258 18.51 -20.86 18.51
CA ARG A 258 19.62 -20.43 17.65
C ARG A 258 20.99 -20.76 18.24
N ALA A 259 21.15 -20.59 19.55
CA ALA A 259 22.38 -20.94 20.27
C ALA A 259 22.60 -22.46 20.31
N VAL A 260 21.55 -23.23 20.66
CA VAL A 260 21.56 -24.72 20.61
C VAL A 260 21.87 -25.23 19.19
N HIS A 261 21.24 -24.65 18.17
CA HIS A 261 21.45 -25.01 16.77
C HIS A 261 22.91 -24.76 16.35
N SER A 262 23.48 -23.61 16.72
CA SER A 262 24.83 -23.18 16.35
C SER A 262 25.96 -23.69 17.24
N LYS A 263 25.66 -24.45 18.30
CA LYS A 263 26.63 -24.91 19.31
C LYS A 263 27.35 -23.73 19.98
N LYS A 264 26.60 -22.70 20.39
CA LYS A 264 27.14 -21.52 21.07
C LYS A 264 26.48 -21.34 22.42
N LEU A 265 27.27 -20.83 23.37
CA LEU A 265 26.82 -20.53 24.72
C LEU A 265 25.82 -19.36 24.71
N ILE A 266 24.69 -19.53 25.40
CA ILE A 266 23.76 -18.45 25.71
C ILE A 266 23.51 -18.32 27.21
N TYR A 267 23.72 -17.10 27.71
CA TYR A 267 23.44 -16.70 29.09
C TYR A 267 21.98 -16.27 29.21
N MET A 268 21.25 -16.89 30.13
CA MET A 268 19.83 -16.61 30.40
C MET A 268 19.67 -15.51 31.46
N TYR A 269 18.82 -14.50 31.23
CA TYR A 269 18.51 -13.54 32.29
C TYR A 269 17.92 -14.19 33.53
N ASN A 270 18.11 -13.55 34.69
CA ASN A 270 17.55 -14.02 35.95
C ASN A 270 16.04 -13.74 36.01
N ALA A 271 15.23 -14.74 35.66
CA ALA A 271 13.77 -14.63 35.63
C ALA A 271 13.12 -14.39 37.01
N SER A 272 13.86 -14.58 38.10
CA SER A 272 13.40 -14.32 39.48
C SER A 272 13.64 -12.88 39.95
N LEU A 273 14.33 -12.05 39.15
CA LEU A 273 14.66 -10.67 39.49
C LEU A 273 14.06 -9.67 38.47
N PRO A 274 13.68 -8.45 38.89
CA PRO A 274 13.36 -7.38 37.97
C PRO A 274 14.54 -7.06 37.04
N LEU A 275 14.26 -6.81 35.76
CA LEU A 275 15.28 -6.42 34.79
C LEU A 275 15.76 -4.98 35.10
N THR A 276 17.01 -4.83 35.53
CA THR A 276 17.58 -3.53 35.93
C THR A 276 18.89 -3.25 35.21
N ALA A 277 19.22 -1.96 35.01
CA ALA A 277 20.50 -1.54 34.45
C ALA A 277 21.68 -2.20 35.18
N THR A 278 21.70 -2.17 36.51
CA THR A 278 22.74 -2.81 37.34
C THR A 278 22.89 -4.30 37.03
N SER A 279 21.80 -5.08 37.00
CA SER A 279 21.87 -6.52 36.71
C SER A 279 22.43 -6.84 35.31
N LEU A 280 22.07 -6.02 34.31
CA LEU A 280 22.54 -6.17 32.93
C LEU A 280 24.02 -5.80 32.80
N LEU A 281 24.43 -4.67 33.38
CA LEU A 281 25.81 -4.19 33.37
C LEU A 281 26.75 -5.14 34.10
N THR A 282 26.36 -5.63 35.28
CA THR A 282 27.17 -6.60 36.03
C THR A 282 27.36 -7.89 35.23
N THR A 283 26.30 -8.41 34.60
CA THR A 283 26.41 -9.60 33.73
C THR A 283 27.38 -9.37 32.55
N LEU A 284 27.25 -8.24 31.84
CA LEU A 284 28.11 -7.93 30.70
C LEU A 284 29.59 -7.70 31.09
N LYS A 285 29.86 -7.26 32.32
CA LYS A 285 31.23 -7.07 32.83
C LYS A 285 31.87 -8.37 33.33
N GLU A 286 31.10 -9.21 34.01
CA GLU A 286 31.59 -10.47 34.59
C GLU A 286 31.79 -11.56 33.52
N HIS A 287 31.05 -11.49 32.41
CA HIS A 287 31.09 -12.46 31.31
C HIS A 287 31.51 -11.78 29.99
N PRO A 288 32.78 -11.33 29.85
CA PRO A 288 33.27 -10.58 28.69
C PRO A 288 33.37 -11.41 27.39
N ASP A 289 33.03 -12.70 27.44
CA ASP A 289 32.93 -13.57 26.26
C ASP A 289 31.55 -13.51 25.57
N ILE A 290 30.59 -12.74 26.12
CA ILE A 290 29.33 -12.39 25.45
C ILE A 290 29.65 -11.52 24.22
N GLN A 291 29.18 -11.95 23.05
CA GLN A 291 29.40 -11.27 21.77
C GLN A 291 28.12 -10.60 21.24
N VAL A 292 26.95 -11.15 21.56
CA VAL A 292 25.64 -10.59 21.19
C VAL A 292 24.73 -10.37 22.39
N LEU A 293 24.16 -9.17 22.51
CA LEU A 293 23.06 -8.87 23.42
C LEU A 293 21.73 -8.97 22.66
N TYR A 294 20.83 -9.83 23.11
CA TYR A 294 19.44 -9.92 22.63
C TYR A 294 18.52 -9.16 23.59
N ALA A 295 17.96 -8.04 23.10
CA ALA A 295 17.24 -7.06 23.88
C ALA A 295 15.81 -6.78 23.38
N VAL A 296 15.02 -6.14 24.25
CA VAL A 296 13.88 -5.31 23.88
C VAL A 296 14.23 -3.84 24.08
N PRO A 297 13.56 -2.87 23.44
CA PRO A 297 13.87 -1.44 23.59
C PRO A 297 13.88 -0.93 25.04
N TYR A 298 13.13 -1.54 25.96
CA TYR A 298 13.20 -1.23 27.40
C TYR A 298 14.59 -1.55 28.00
N ALA A 299 15.19 -2.69 27.67
CA ALA A 299 16.53 -3.06 28.15
C ALA A 299 17.60 -2.14 27.53
N LEU A 300 17.43 -1.74 26.26
CA LEU A 300 18.28 -0.75 25.61
C LEU A 300 18.20 0.61 26.32
N LYS A 301 16.99 1.07 26.67
CA LYS A 301 16.78 2.31 27.43
C LYS A 301 17.59 2.29 28.73
N LEU A 302 17.37 1.28 29.57
CA LEU A 302 18.07 1.11 30.86
C LEU A 302 19.60 1.14 30.73
N LEU A 303 20.16 0.53 29.68
CA LEU A 303 21.59 0.53 29.43
C LEU A 303 22.10 1.87 28.86
N SER A 304 21.30 2.57 28.05
CA SER A 304 21.64 3.87 27.44
C SER A 304 21.57 5.05 28.42
N GLU A 305 20.91 4.90 29.57
CA GLU A 305 20.79 5.94 30.61
C GLU A 305 22.12 6.27 31.33
N SER A 306 23.21 5.56 31.02
CA SER A 306 24.53 5.79 31.61
C SER A 306 25.67 5.67 30.58
N GLU A 307 26.70 6.49 30.73
CA GLU A 307 27.92 6.43 29.91
C GLU A 307 28.63 5.06 30.05
N GLU A 308 28.52 4.43 31.22
CA GLU A 308 29.06 3.09 31.47
C GLU A 308 28.36 2.03 30.62
N GLY A 309 27.03 2.09 30.48
CA GLY A 309 26.30 1.13 29.64
C GLY A 309 26.57 1.29 28.15
N LEU A 310 26.76 2.52 27.67
CA LEU A 310 27.24 2.77 26.31
C LEU A 310 28.62 2.13 26.09
N LYS A 311 29.56 2.29 27.03
CA LYS A 311 30.90 1.68 27.00
C LYS A 311 30.85 0.14 27.06
N CYS A 312 29.93 -0.46 27.82
CA CYS A 312 29.75 -1.92 27.84
C CYS A 312 29.10 -2.47 26.56
N MET A 313 28.26 -1.71 25.86
CA MET A 313 27.60 -2.17 24.62
C MET A 313 28.44 -1.95 23.36
N ALA A 314 29.31 -0.94 23.32
CA ALA A 314 30.15 -0.61 22.16
C ALA A 314 31.07 -1.76 21.65
N PRO A 315 31.74 -2.56 22.51
CA PRO A 315 32.63 -3.65 22.06
C PRO A 315 31.90 -4.91 21.61
N LEU A 316 30.58 -5.01 21.81
CA LEU A 316 29.81 -6.17 21.37
C LEU A 316 29.79 -6.25 19.83
N GLU A 317 29.87 -7.47 19.29
CA GLU A 317 29.74 -7.71 17.86
C GLU A 317 28.33 -7.37 17.35
N LEU A 318 27.34 -7.48 18.23
CA LEU A 318 25.93 -7.26 17.90
C LEU A 318 25.14 -6.82 19.14
N VAL A 319 24.39 -5.72 19.02
CA VAL A 319 23.29 -5.43 19.94
C VAL A 319 22.00 -5.55 19.14
N MET A 320 21.30 -6.67 19.29
CA MET A 320 20.09 -6.98 18.53
C MET A 320 18.85 -6.71 19.37
N PHE A 321 17.89 -5.97 18.82
CA PHE A 321 16.58 -5.78 19.44
C PHE A 321 15.46 -6.17 18.48
N GLY A 322 14.33 -6.63 19.02
CA GLY A 322 13.18 -7.00 18.23
C GLY A 322 11.91 -7.18 19.05
N GLY A 323 10.79 -7.34 18.37
CA GLY A 323 9.47 -7.52 18.98
C GLY A 323 8.70 -6.22 19.26
N SER A 324 9.34 -5.04 19.20
CA SER A 324 8.70 -3.73 19.12
C SER A 324 9.66 -2.72 18.47
N SER A 325 9.13 -1.59 17.98
CA SER A 325 9.97 -0.48 17.50
C SER A 325 10.84 0.09 18.62
N CYS A 326 12.10 0.41 18.31
CA CYS A 326 12.96 1.17 19.21
C CYS A 326 12.71 2.67 18.99
N PRO A 327 12.53 3.50 20.04
CA PRO A 327 12.43 4.95 19.89
C PRO A 327 13.67 5.52 19.22
N LYS A 328 13.48 6.34 18.16
CA LYS A 328 14.58 6.79 17.31
C LYS A 328 15.76 7.42 18.07
N PRO A 329 15.56 8.32 19.07
CA PRO A 329 16.68 8.91 19.82
C PRO A 329 17.53 7.91 20.59
N ILE A 330 16.95 6.80 21.09
CA ILE A 330 17.69 5.77 21.82
C ILE A 330 18.61 5.02 20.84
N GLY A 331 18.09 4.64 19.66
CA GLY A 331 18.91 3.97 18.66
C GLY A 331 19.98 4.88 18.04
N ASP A 332 19.64 6.14 17.76
CA ASP A 332 20.59 7.13 17.27
C ASP A 332 21.72 7.38 18.29
N LEU A 333 21.39 7.54 19.59
CA LEU A 333 22.37 7.67 20.69
C LEU A 333 23.32 6.46 20.76
N LEU A 334 22.79 5.25 20.67
CA LEU A 334 23.58 4.01 20.71
C LEU A 334 24.57 3.94 19.54
N VAL A 335 24.09 4.18 18.32
CA VAL A 335 24.91 4.11 17.10
C VAL A 335 25.98 5.22 17.07
N GLN A 336 25.64 6.44 17.52
CA GLN A 336 26.60 7.54 17.65
C GLN A 336 27.72 7.24 18.66
N ASN A 337 27.45 6.40 19.67
CA ASN A 337 28.44 5.93 20.64
C ASN A 337 29.10 4.59 20.24
N GLY A 338 29.06 4.22 18.96
CA GLY A 338 29.80 3.08 18.40
C GLY A 338 29.15 1.71 18.61
N VAL A 339 27.96 1.64 19.22
CA VAL A 339 27.23 0.38 19.42
C VAL A 339 26.74 -0.17 18.08
N ARG A 340 27.06 -1.45 17.79
CA ARG A 340 26.58 -2.16 16.59
C ARG A 340 25.12 -2.60 16.75
N LEU A 341 24.22 -1.61 16.82
CA LEU A 341 22.79 -1.79 16.97
C LEU A 341 22.15 -2.35 15.69
N ILE A 342 21.45 -3.48 15.80
CA ILE A 342 20.74 -4.15 14.71
C ILE A 342 19.28 -4.35 15.10
N SER A 343 18.39 -3.78 14.29
CA SER A 343 16.95 -4.05 14.33
C SER A 343 16.68 -5.44 13.76
N HIS A 344 15.86 -6.22 14.46
CA HIS A 344 15.37 -7.54 14.05
C HIS A 344 13.84 -7.48 13.90
N TYR A 345 13.37 -7.77 12.69
CA TYR A 345 11.95 -7.80 12.37
C TYR A 345 11.49 -9.20 11.94
N GLY A 346 10.35 -9.60 12.49
CA GLY A 346 9.67 -10.87 12.24
C GLY A 346 8.39 -10.95 13.08
N THR A 347 7.50 -11.87 12.71
CA THR A 347 6.26 -12.14 13.44
C THR A 347 6.31 -13.55 14.04
N THR A 348 5.39 -13.87 14.95
CA THR A 348 5.29 -15.24 15.49
C THR A 348 4.84 -16.21 14.41
N GLU A 349 4.01 -15.72 13.49
CA GLU A 349 3.34 -16.42 12.41
C GLU A 349 4.27 -16.73 11.22
N THR A 350 5.36 -15.96 11.06
CA THR A 350 6.28 -16.03 9.92
C THR A 350 7.73 -16.36 10.29
N GLY A 351 8.09 -16.29 11.58
CA GLY A 351 9.48 -16.30 12.05
C GLY A 351 10.23 -15.01 11.72
N GLN A 352 11.57 -15.05 11.83
CA GLN A 352 12.44 -13.94 11.45
C GLN A 352 12.37 -13.67 9.94
N LEU A 353 12.24 -12.39 9.58
CA LEU A 353 12.18 -11.95 8.19
C LEU A 353 13.36 -11.04 7.83
N MET A 354 13.53 -9.93 8.54
CA MET A 354 14.43 -8.85 8.12
C MET A 354 15.31 -8.34 9.25
N THR A 355 16.44 -7.73 8.90
CA THR A 355 17.43 -7.22 9.85
C THR A 355 18.11 -5.96 9.32
N SER A 356 18.49 -5.00 10.16
CA SER A 356 19.27 -3.82 9.73
C SER A 356 20.78 -4.05 9.67
N PHE A 357 21.21 -5.23 9.21
CA PHE A 357 22.62 -5.50 8.92
C PHE A 357 23.15 -4.56 7.85
N ARG A 358 24.30 -3.96 8.15
CA ARG A 358 24.94 -2.90 7.38
C ARG A 358 26.39 -2.76 7.81
N GLU A 359 27.15 -2.00 7.03
CA GLU A 359 28.52 -1.60 7.37
C GLU A 359 28.56 -0.70 8.61
N ARG A 360 29.68 -0.67 9.35
CA ARG A 360 29.79 0.16 10.57
C ARG A 360 29.73 1.67 10.29
N SER A 361 29.97 2.11 9.06
CA SER A 361 29.82 3.50 8.62
C SER A 361 28.39 3.87 8.22
N ASP A 362 27.50 2.89 8.02
CA ASP A 362 26.08 3.10 7.74
C ASP A 362 25.34 3.26 9.08
N LEU A 363 24.74 4.44 9.27
CA LEU A 363 24.05 4.81 10.51
C LEU A 363 22.54 4.46 10.47
N ASP A 364 22.02 3.96 9.35
CA ASP A 364 20.58 3.69 9.12
C ASP A 364 20.14 2.36 9.76
N TRP A 365 20.14 2.37 11.09
CA TRP A 365 19.81 1.24 11.95
C TRP A 365 18.32 0.90 12.02
N ASP A 366 17.45 1.87 11.71
CA ASP A 366 15.99 1.75 11.70
C ASP A 366 15.43 1.22 10.37
N TYR A 367 16.28 1.06 9.35
CA TYR A 367 15.94 0.41 8.09
C TYR A 367 16.30 -1.08 8.11
N VAL A 368 15.30 -1.97 8.09
CA VAL A 368 15.52 -3.41 7.97
C VAL A 368 15.64 -3.83 6.50
N ARG A 369 16.44 -4.86 6.25
CA ARG A 369 16.77 -5.38 4.92
C ARG A 369 16.43 -6.89 4.89
N PRO A 370 15.69 -7.42 3.90
CA PRO A 370 15.42 -8.84 3.75
C PRO A 370 16.63 -9.58 3.15
N GLY A 371 16.83 -10.84 3.54
CA GLY A 371 17.85 -11.70 2.94
C GLY A 371 17.48 -12.16 1.52
N PRO A 372 18.46 -12.48 0.64
CA PRO A 372 18.17 -12.89 -0.74
C PRO A 372 17.23 -14.09 -0.87
N SER A 373 17.33 -15.06 0.03
CA SER A 373 16.45 -16.25 0.07
C SER A 373 15.01 -15.96 0.50
N LEU A 374 14.76 -14.81 1.14
CA LEU A 374 13.44 -14.39 1.56
C LEU A 374 12.72 -13.54 0.50
N LEU A 375 13.46 -12.79 -0.32
CA LEU A 375 12.89 -11.88 -1.34
C LEU A 375 11.78 -12.49 -2.21
N PRO A 376 11.87 -13.74 -2.72
CA PRO A 376 10.80 -14.35 -3.52
C PRO A 376 9.48 -14.55 -2.76
N TYR A 377 9.52 -14.53 -1.43
CA TYR A 377 8.37 -14.77 -0.55
C TYR A 377 7.83 -13.49 0.10
N LEU A 378 8.30 -12.30 -0.30
CA LEU A 378 7.77 -11.02 0.20
C LEU A 378 6.96 -10.31 -0.90
N ARG A 379 5.76 -9.87 -0.55
CA ARG A 379 4.94 -8.99 -1.37
C ARG A 379 4.69 -7.69 -0.61
N TRP A 380 4.98 -6.56 -1.26
CA TRP A 380 4.85 -5.22 -0.70
C TRP A 380 3.65 -4.52 -1.32
N GLU A 381 2.65 -4.18 -0.51
CA GLU A 381 1.36 -3.66 -0.98
C GLU A 381 1.17 -2.20 -0.57
N GLU A 382 1.31 -1.28 -1.53
CA GLU A 382 1.13 0.15 -1.29
C GLU A 382 -0.30 0.45 -0.79
N GLN A 383 -0.41 1.19 0.30
CA GLN A 383 -1.69 1.47 0.93
C GLN A 383 -2.43 2.59 0.16
N PRO A 384 -3.69 2.39 -0.28
CA PRO A 384 -4.40 3.33 -1.15
C PRO A 384 -4.46 4.78 -0.63
N ASP A 385 -4.54 4.94 0.69
CA ASP A 385 -4.67 6.23 1.37
C ASP A 385 -3.32 6.79 1.88
N MET A 386 -2.21 6.06 1.72
CA MET A 386 -0.88 6.43 2.23
C MET A 386 0.19 6.20 1.16
N ALA A 387 0.30 7.13 0.21
CA ALA A 387 1.30 7.06 -0.86
C ALA A 387 2.73 6.95 -0.30
N GLY A 388 3.51 5.99 -0.77
CA GLY A 388 4.85 5.67 -0.28
C GLY A 388 4.92 4.73 0.92
N VAL A 389 3.77 4.32 1.49
CA VAL A 389 3.68 3.38 2.62
C VAL A 389 3.13 2.03 2.15
N TYR A 390 3.77 0.94 2.56
CA TYR A 390 3.52 -0.42 2.07
C TYR A 390 3.23 -1.38 3.23
N GLU A 391 2.17 -2.19 3.14
CA GLU A 391 2.00 -3.37 3.99
C GLU A 391 2.94 -4.49 3.51
N LEU A 392 3.54 -5.20 4.45
CA LEU A 392 4.28 -6.43 4.18
C LEU A 392 3.36 -7.66 4.22
N CYS A 393 3.38 -8.44 3.14
CA CYS A 393 2.77 -9.76 3.06
C CYS A 393 3.85 -10.83 2.85
N VAL A 394 3.77 -11.93 3.61
CA VAL A 394 4.63 -13.11 3.44
C VAL A 394 3.88 -14.17 2.67
N LEU A 395 4.39 -14.55 1.51
CA LEU A 395 3.79 -15.52 0.60
C LEU A 395 3.93 -16.97 1.11
N GLU A 396 3.12 -17.85 0.54
CA GLU A 396 3.22 -19.29 0.79
C GLU A 396 4.58 -19.85 0.34
N GLY A 397 5.05 -20.91 0.99
CA GLY A 397 6.36 -21.53 0.72
C GLY A 397 7.54 -21.00 1.54
N TRP A 398 7.41 -19.88 2.26
CA TRP A 398 8.45 -19.45 3.20
C TRP A 398 8.61 -20.47 4.35
N PRO A 399 9.78 -21.12 4.57
CA PRO A 399 9.86 -22.32 5.40
C PRO A 399 9.55 -22.16 6.91
N SER A 400 9.55 -20.94 7.44
CA SER A 400 9.12 -20.67 8.84
C SER A 400 7.75 -19.98 8.96
N LYS A 401 7.00 -19.88 7.86
CA LYS A 401 5.60 -19.44 7.88
C LYS A 401 4.71 -20.59 8.36
N VAL A 402 3.97 -20.35 9.44
CA VAL A 402 3.10 -21.34 10.09
C VAL A 402 1.63 -20.91 10.18
N ALA A 403 1.31 -19.68 9.77
CA ALA A 403 -0.06 -19.22 9.65
C ALA A 403 -0.29 -18.43 8.34
N SER A 404 -1.56 -18.30 7.98
CA SER A 404 -2.07 -17.58 6.83
C SER A 404 -3.29 -16.78 7.28
N ASN A 405 -3.54 -15.59 6.70
CA ASN A 405 -4.71 -14.78 7.02
C ASN A 405 -5.38 -14.15 5.80
N ARG A 406 -4.98 -14.58 4.59
CA ARG A 406 -5.55 -14.18 3.30
C ARG A 406 -5.90 -15.41 2.44
N PRO A 407 -6.83 -15.30 1.47
CA PRO A 407 -7.30 -16.44 0.65
C PRO A 407 -6.22 -17.10 -0.22
N ASP A 408 -5.18 -16.36 -0.58
CA ASP A 408 -4.02 -16.83 -1.36
C ASP A 408 -2.98 -17.59 -0.50
N ASN A 409 -3.37 -18.01 0.72
CA ASN A 409 -2.50 -18.51 1.77
C ASN A 409 -1.37 -17.57 2.20
N SER A 410 -1.32 -16.31 1.75
CA SER A 410 -0.34 -15.36 2.28
C SER A 410 -0.67 -14.95 3.72
N TYR A 411 0.33 -14.42 4.42
CA TYR A 411 0.18 -13.77 5.71
C TYR A 411 0.46 -12.27 5.57
N ALA A 412 -0.60 -11.46 5.55
CA ALA A 412 -0.49 -10.03 5.78
C ALA A 412 -0.02 -9.80 7.20
N THR A 413 1.14 -9.18 7.38
CA THR A 413 1.62 -8.88 8.73
C THR A 413 0.79 -7.80 9.39
N LYS A 414 0.11 -6.93 8.60
CA LYS A 414 -0.44 -5.63 9.00
C LYS A 414 0.60 -4.65 9.54
N ASP A 415 1.87 -4.90 9.28
CA ASP A 415 2.96 -3.98 9.58
C ASP A 415 3.26 -3.16 8.32
N LEU A 416 3.24 -1.83 8.47
CA LEU A 416 3.46 -0.85 7.43
C LEU A 416 4.92 -0.39 7.41
N PHE A 417 5.45 -0.14 6.22
CA PHE A 417 6.83 0.26 5.99
C PHE A 417 6.96 1.34 4.91
N GLU A 418 8.04 2.12 4.99
CA GLU A 418 8.47 3.03 3.95
C GLU A 418 9.75 2.51 3.27
N LYS A 419 9.89 2.78 1.96
CA LYS A 419 11.11 2.49 1.20
C LYS A 419 12.22 3.48 1.55
N HIS A 420 13.46 3.01 1.70
CA HIS A 420 14.62 3.90 1.76
C HIS A 420 14.74 4.72 0.46
N PRO A 421 14.99 6.04 0.51
CA PRO A 421 15.01 6.88 -0.69
C PRO A 421 16.03 6.48 -1.77
N THR A 422 17.14 5.86 -1.36
CA THR A 422 18.30 5.57 -2.24
C THR A 422 18.84 4.13 -2.15
N THR A 423 18.35 3.30 -1.22
CA THR A 423 18.96 1.99 -0.91
C THR A 423 17.97 0.88 -1.25
N PRO A 424 18.21 0.10 -2.31
CA PRO A 424 17.30 -0.97 -2.71
C PRO A 424 17.05 -1.97 -1.58
N ASN A 425 15.80 -2.38 -1.42
CA ASN A 425 15.36 -3.34 -0.40
C ASN A 425 15.66 -2.96 1.06
N ALA A 426 15.93 -1.69 1.37
CA ALA A 426 15.94 -1.18 2.73
C ALA A 426 14.59 -0.55 3.07
N TRP A 427 14.01 -0.94 4.21
CA TRP A 427 12.63 -0.60 4.61
C TRP A 427 12.57 -0.12 6.05
N ARG A 428 12.00 1.06 6.29
CA ARG A 428 11.78 1.60 7.64
C ARG A 428 10.41 1.16 8.13
N TYR A 429 10.33 0.60 9.34
CA TYR A 429 9.04 0.32 9.96
C TYR A 429 8.29 1.64 10.24
N TYR A 430 7.03 1.72 9.83
CA TYR A 430 6.18 2.91 9.93
C TYR A 430 5.17 2.80 11.08
N ALA A 431 4.29 1.79 11.04
CA ALA A 431 3.24 1.55 12.04
C ALA A 431 2.60 0.16 11.88
N ARG A 432 1.73 -0.22 12.82
CA ARG A 432 0.67 -1.20 12.56
C ARG A 432 -0.45 -0.53 11.77
N LEU A 433 -1.00 -1.22 10.77
CA LEU A 433 -2.25 -0.80 10.13
C LEU A 433 -3.38 -0.69 11.18
N ASP A 434 -3.43 -1.61 12.14
CA ASP A 434 -4.41 -1.63 13.25
C ASP A 434 -4.20 -0.52 14.31
N ASP A 435 -3.00 0.08 14.44
CA ASP A 435 -2.75 1.17 15.40
C ASP A 435 -3.06 2.56 14.80
N THR A 436 -3.44 2.61 13.53
CA THR A 436 -3.81 3.86 12.83
C THR A 436 -5.13 4.39 13.39
N LEU A 437 -5.16 5.63 13.85
CA LEU A 437 -6.39 6.29 14.30
C LEU A 437 -7.09 6.91 13.08
N VAL A 438 -8.32 6.50 12.83
CA VAL A 438 -9.18 7.07 11.78
C VAL A 438 -10.01 8.19 12.41
N LEU A 439 -9.86 9.42 11.95
CA LEU A 439 -10.64 10.57 12.41
C LEU A 439 -12.05 10.57 11.80
N GLU A 440 -12.94 11.41 12.33
CA GLU A 440 -14.33 11.59 11.85
C GLU A 440 -14.41 11.97 10.36
N ASN A 441 -13.43 12.72 9.85
CA ASN A 441 -13.31 13.09 8.44
C ASN A 441 -12.79 11.95 7.53
N GLY A 442 -12.50 10.77 8.08
CA GLY A 442 -11.94 9.61 7.38
C GLY A 442 -10.42 9.65 7.21
N GLU A 443 -9.73 10.69 7.67
CA GLU A 443 -8.27 10.75 7.61
C GLU A 443 -7.64 9.77 8.59
N LYS A 444 -6.57 9.12 8.12
CA LYS A 444 -5.77 8.17 8.89
C LYS A 444 -4.57 8.92 9.50
N ALA A 445 -4.37 8.75 10.81
CA ALA A 445 -3.29 9.36 11.56
C ALA A 445 -2.45 8.29 12.29
N ASN A 446 -1.13 8.39 12.21
CA ASN A 446 -0.20 7.51 12.92
C ASN A 446 0.11 8.10 14.31
N PRO A 447 -0.34 7.49 15.42
CA PRO A 447 -0.11 8.03 16.76
C PRO A 447 1.30 7.77 17.30
N LEU A 448 2.04 6.80 16.75
CA LEU A 448 3.24 6.28 17.38
C LEU A 448 4.39 7.29 17.39
N THR A 449 4.47 8.17 16.39
CA THR A 449 5.50 9.22 16.29
C THR A 449 5.37 10.23 17.43
N ILE A 450 4.17 10.77 17.64
CA ILE A 450 3.94 11.84 18.63
C ILE A 450 3.97 11.31 20.07
N GLU A 451 3.51 10.07 20.31
CA GLU A 451 3.72 9.34 21.56
C GLU A 451 5.22 9.04 21.82
N GLY A 452 5.97 8.72 20.77
CA GLY A 452 7.42 8.53 20.85
C GLY A 452 8.15 9.81 21.21
N VAL A 453 7.69 10.95 20.70
CA VAL A 453 8.25 12.29 21.01
C VAL A 453 7.97 12.69 22.46
N ALA A 454 6.73 12.59 22.93
CA ALA A 454 6.40 12.90 24.33
C ALA A 454 7.21 12.05 25.33
N ARG A 455 7.42 10.75 25.03
CA ARG A 455 8.23 9.83 25.84
C ARG A 455 9.74 10.06 25.82
N LYS A 456 10.26 10.98 25.00
CA LYS A 456 11.67 11.38 25.10
C LYS A 456 11.94 12.13 26.41
N ASN A 457 10.93 12.86 26.91
CA ASN A 457 11.07 13.65 28.12
C ASN A 457 11.13 12.73 29.36
N HIS A 458 12.13 12.94 30.22
CA HIS A 458 12.36 12.15 31.43
C HIS A 458 11.22 12.27 32.47
N ASN A 459 10.39 13.30 32.34
CA ASN A 459 9.21 13.56 33.17
C ASN A 459 7.96 12.76 32.74
N VAL A 460 8.03 12.04 31.61
CA VAL A 460 6.93 11.21 31.07
C VAL A 460 7.26 9.73 31.21
N ALA A 461 6.40 8.97 31.89
CA ALA A 461 6.47 7.51 31.93
C ALA A 461 5.89 6.87 30.66
N GLU A 462 4.75 7.37 30.18
CA GLU A 462 4.02 6.82 29.04
C GLU A 462 3.18 7.93 28.38
N ALA A 463 2.93 7.79 27.07
CA ALA A 463 2.08 8.71 26.31
C ALA A 463 1.18 7.91 25.35
N ILE A 464 -0.12 8.23 25.32
CA ILE A 464 -1.13 7.49 24.54
C ILE A 464 -2.03 8.49 23.80
N ALA A 465 -1.92 8.53 22.47
CA ALA A 465 -2.81 9.33 21.64
C ALA A 465 -4.18 8.67 21.48
N PHE A 466 -5.22 9.48 21.36
CA PHE A 466 -6.62 9.08 21.20
C PHE A 466 -7.31 9.97 20.16
N GLY A 467 -8.54 9.61 19.77
CA GLY A 467 -9.33 10.37 18.79
C GLY A 467 -9.89 9.57 17.61
N SER A 468 -9.94 8.24 17.69
CA SER A 468 -10.66 7.43 16.69
C SER A 468 -12.13 7.85 16.61
N ALA A 469 -12.65 8.06 15.40
CA ALA A 469 -13.97 8.62 15.11
C ALA A 469 -14.27 9.97 15.79
N LYS A 470 -13.24 10.80 16.00
CA LYS A 470 -13.35 12.18 16.54
C LYS A 470 -12.71 13.17 15.55
N PRO A 471 -13.01 14.48 15.63
CA PRO A 471 -12.59 15.46 14.61
C PRO A 471 -11.09 15.82 14.62
N ARG A 472 -10.34 15.44 15.66
CA ARG A 472 -8.88 15.68 15.81
C ARG A 472 -8.28 14.71 16.83
N LEU A 473 -6.98 14.48 16.80
CA LEU A 473 -6.29 13.71 17.84
C LEU A 473 -6.18 14.47 19.18
N GLY A 474 -6.01 13.70 20.25
CA GLY A 474 -5.49 14.16 21.54
C GLY A 474 -4.47 13.20 22.13
N LEU A 475 -3.84 13.58 23.24
CA LEU A 475 -2.74 12.86 23.88
C LEU A 475 -2.94 12.76 25.39
N PHE A 476 -2.97 11.54 25.93
CA PHE A 476 -2.79 11.33 27.36
C PHE A 476 -1.31 11.23 27.70
N ILE A 477 -0.92 11.85 28.81
CA ILE A 477 0.42 11.84 29.38
C ILE A 477 0.35 11.24 30.78
N ILE A 478 1.28 10.33 31.09
CA ILE A 478 1.41 9.73 32.42
C ILE A 478 2.76 10.17 32.98
N PRO A 479 2.81 10.92 34.10
CA PRO A 479 4.06 11.42 34.68
C PRO A 479 5.00 10.28 35.12
N SER A 480 6.32 10.52 35.09
CA SER A 480 7.30 9.61 35.68
C SER A 480 7.38 9.76 37.20
N GLU A 481 7.74 8.70 37.92
CA GLU A 481 7.90 8.72 39.38
C GLU A 481 8.89 9.78 39.89
N LYS A 482 9.84 10.19 39.02
CA LYS A 482 10.89 11.16 39.31
C LYS A 482 10.55 12.56 38.80
N SER A 483 9.37 12.78 38.22
CA SER A 483 8.98 14.10 37.72
C SER A 483 8.91 15.11 38.87
N PRO A 484 9.55 16.29 38.75
CA PRO A 484 9.52 17.32 39.79
C PRO A 484 8.22 18.12 39.78
N PHE A 485 7.40 18.00 38.73
CA PHE A 485 6.18 18.78 38.54
C PHE A 485 5.05 18.23 39.41
N SER A 486 4.45 19.09 40.23
CA SER A 486 3.25 18.81 41.01
C SER A 486 1.96 19.29 40.33
N ASN A 487 2.10 19.88 39.15
CA ASN A 487 1.05 20.54 38.39
C ASN A 487 1.08 20.08 36.92
N ASP A 488 -0.06 19.60 36.42
CA ASP A 488 -0.22 19.10 35.05
C ASP A 488 0.18 20.14 33.99
N ALA A 489 -0.08 21.42 34.23
CA ALA A 489 0.22 22.48 33.27
C ALA A 489 1.73 22.67 33.06
N GLU A 490 2.54 22.56 34.11
CA GLU A 490 4.01 22.67 34.05
C GLU A 490 4.62 21.49 33.28
N LEU A 491 4.12 20.28 33.52
CA LEU A 491 4.52 19.10 32.74
C LEU A 491 4.13 19.24 31.25
N VAL A 492 2.96 19.79 30.95
CA VAL A 492 2.55 20.06 29.56
C VAL A 492 3.45 21.11 28.91
N ASP A 493 3.85 22.17 29.61
CA ASP A 493 4.76 23.19 29.06
C ASP A 493 6.19 22.66 28.84
N ASP A 494 6.67 21.72 29.66
CA ASP A 494 7.97 21.05 29.50
C ASP A 494 8.01 20.09 28.27
N ILE A 495 6.87 19.52 27.87
CA ILE A 495 6.80 18.59 26.71
C ILE A 495 6.30 19.24 25.42
N PHE A 496 5.51 20.32 25.50
CA PHE A 496 4.81 20.86 24.33
C PHE A 496 5.76 21.35 23.21
N PRO A 497 6.93 21.96 23.45
CA PRO A 497 7.84 22.40 22.39
C PRO A 497 8.31 21.26 21.46
N GLU A 498 8.60 20.08 22.01
CA GLU A 498 8.96 18.90 21.19
C GLU A 498 7.76 18.34 20.43
N ILE A 499 6.56 18.37 21.03
CA ILE A 499 5.29 17.99 20.37
C ILE A 499 4.95 18.96 19.24
N GLU A 500 5.16 20.27 19.43
CA GLU A 500 4.94 21.30 18.41
C GLU A 500 5.90 21.14 17.24
N LYS A 501 7.17 20.80 17.50
CA LYS A 501 8.12 20.42 16.45
C LYS A 501 7.69 19.13 15.71
N CYS A 502 7.19 18.13 16.42
CA CYS A 502 6.64 16.92 15.77
C CYS A 502 5.42 17.24 14.89
N ASN A 503 4.58 18.17 15.33
CA ASN A 503 3.38 18.63 14.62
C ASN A 503 3.70 19.34 13.29
N THR A 504 4.83 20.05 13.16
CA THR A 504 5.23 20.71 11.91
C THR A 504 5.83 19.76 10.88
N GLU A 505 6.39 18.63 11.33
CA GLU A 505 6.98 17.58 10.50
C GLU A 505 5.96 16.47 10.12
N SER A 506 4.80 16.41 10.79
CA SER A 506 3.79 15.37 10.62
C SER A 506 2.67 15.74 9.62
N PRO A 507 1.97 14.76 9.01
CA PRO A 507 0.71 15.01 8.31
C PRO A 507 -0.27 15.70 9.26
N ALA A 508 -1.02 16.70 8.77
CA ALA A 508 -1.86 17.52 9.63
C ALA A 508 -2.98 16.72 10.35
N SER A 509 -3.36 15.53 9.87
CA SER A 509 -4.30 14.62 10.56
C SER A 509 -3.74 14.08 11.87
N ALA A 510 -2.41 14.06 12.03
CA ALA A 510 -1.72 13.67 13.26
C ALA A 510 -1.44 14.85 14.22
N TYR A 511 -1.91 16.07 13.90
CA TYR A 511 -1.68 17.27 14.70
C TYR A 511 -2.39 17.22 16.07
N ILE A 512 -1.65 17.47 17.15
CA ILE A 512 -2.19 17.56 18.53
C ILE A 512 -1.95 18.96 19.10
N SER A 513 -3.03 19.69 19.40
CA SER A 513 -2.94 21.01 20.03
C SER A 513 -2.72 20.90 21.55
N ARG A 514 -2.12 21.91 22.18
CA ARG A 514 -1.84 21.93 23.64
C ARG A 514 -3.07 21.68 24.51
N ASP A 515 -4.26 22.10 24.06
CA ASP A 515 -5.55 21.88 24.74
C ASP A 515 -6.09 20.45 24.64
N MET A 516 -5.52 19.61 23.78
CA MET A 516 -5.84 18.19 23.64
C MET A 516 -4.81 17.29 24.35
N ILE A 517 -3.87 17.87 25.10
CA ILE A 517 -2.90 17.14 25.93
C ILE A 517 -3.43 17.10 27.36
N HIS A 518 -3.70 15.91 27.87
CA HIS A 518 -4.27 15.70 29.20
C HIS A 518 -3.38 14.79 30.02
N VAL A 519 -3.07 15.21 31.24
CA VAL A 519 -2.29 14.40 32.18
C VAL A 519 -3.24 13.46 32.93
N LEU A 520 -2.80 12.23 33.15
CA LEU A 520 -3.45 11.24 34.03
C LEU A 520 -2.65 11.09 35.33
N PRO A 521 -3.27 10.62 36.43
CA PRO A 521 -2.56 10.39 37.69
C PRO A 521 -1.32 9.50 37.50
N LYS A 522 -0.23 9.81 38.20
CA LYS A 522 1.04 9.07 38.13
C LYS A 522 0.92 7.58 38.50
N ASP A 523 -0.07 7.25 39.32
CA ASP A 523 -0.42 5.94 39.86
C ASP A 523 -1.56 5.27 39.09
N VAL A 524 -1.96 5.81 37.93
CA VAL A 524 -3.03 5.22 37.11
C VAL A 524 -2.66 3.83 36.61
N GLU A 525 -3.48 2.83 36.93
CA GLU A 525 -3.35 1.48 36.38
C GLU A 525 -3.94 1.39 34.97
N TYR A 526 -3.26 0.71 34.04
CA TYR A 526 -3.73 0.47 32.68
C TYR A 526 -3.09 -0.80 32.11
N ARG A 527 -3.80 -1.46 31.18
CA ARG A 527 -3.36 -2.75 30.65
C ARG A 527 -2.16 -2.61 29.69
N LYS A 528 -1.14 -3.44 29.92
CA LYS A 528 0.09 -3.54 29.12
C LYS A 528 0.26 -4.95 28.58
N THR A 529 0.97 -5.08 27.47
CA THR A 529 1.43 -6.37 26.93
C THR A 529 2.61 -6.91 27.75
N ASP A 530 3.00 -8.17 27.49
CA ASP A 530 4.22 -8.77 28.04
C ASP A 530 5.49 -7.94 27.78
N LYS A 531 5.50 -7.10 26.74
CA LYS A 531 6.63 -6.24 26.35
C LYS A 531 6.63 -4.88 27.08
N GLY A 532 5.67 -4.64 27.97
CA GLY A 532 5.48 -3.38 28.68
C GLY A 532 4.77 -2.28 27.90
N THR A 533 4.36 -2.55 26.65
CA THR A 533 3.64 -1.57 25.80
C THR A 533 2.15 -1.53 26.11
N VAL A 534 1.50 -0.38 25.99
CA VAL A 534 0.05 -0.22 26.23
C VAL A 534 -0.80 -1.08 25.29
N ILE A 535 -1.87 -1.70 25.81
CA ILE A 535 -2.93 -2.31 25.00
C ILE A 535 -3.96 -1.22 24.67
N ARG A 536 -3.80 -0.58 23.50
CA ARG A 536 -4.57 0.63 23.09
C ARG A 536 -6.09 0.43 23.19
N SER A 537 -6.60 -0.71 22.70
CA SER A 537 -8.03 -1.04 22.70
C SER A 537 -8.62 -1.08 24.12
N ALA A 538 -7.93 -1.74 25.06
CA ALA A 538 -8.31 -1.78 26.46
C ALA A 538 -8.17 -0.41 27.15
N PHE A 539 -7.13 0.36 26.80
CA PHE A 539 -6.95 1.74 27.28
C PHE A 539 -8.13 2.63 26.84
N TYR A 540 -8.52 2.60 25.57
CA TYR A 540 -9.66 3.38 25.07
C TYR A 540 -10.99 2.97 25.70
N GLN A 541 -11.19 1.68 25.98
CA GLN A 541 -12.37 1.22 26.73
C GLN A 541 -12.36 1.73 28.18
N GLN A 542 -11.21 1.67 28.85
CA GLN A 542 -11.04 2.12 30.24
C GLN A 542 -11.23 3.63 30.39
N PHE A 543 -10.76 4.43 29.43
CA PHE A 543 -10.85 5.89 29.46
C PHE A 543 -11.94 6.46 28.53
N ALA A 544 -12.91 5.65 28.10
CA ALA A 544 -13.92 6.02 27.10
C ALA A 544 -14.74 7.26 27.51
N GLU A 545 -15.19 7.33 28.77
CA GLU A 545 -15.94 8.46 29.31
C GLU A 545 -15.07 9.73 29.30
N ARG A 546 -13.85 9.67 29.86
CA ARG A 546 -12.88 10.77 29.87
C ARG A 546 -12.56 11.28 28.45
N ILE A 547 -12.42 10.36 27.47
CA ILE A 547 -12.22 10.71 26.06
C ILE A 547 -13.44 11.46 25.53
N ASN A 548 -14.66 10.98 25.79
CA ASN A 548 -15.88 11.68 25.37
C ASN A 548 -15.99 13.05 26.03
N GLU A 549 -15.78 13.17 27.34
CA GLU A 549 -15.74 14.45 28.08
C GLU A 549 -14.79 15.46 27.43
N ILE A 550 -13.61 15.04 26.96
CA ILE A 550 -12.64 15.93 26.30
C ILE A 550 -13.17 16.51 24.98
N TYR A 551 -13.98 15.77 24.22
CA TYR A 551 -14.58 16.26 22.96
C TYR A 551 -15.95 16.92 23.15
N ASP A 552 -16.70 16.52 24.19
CA ASP A 552 -18.04 17.00 24.51
C ASP A 552 -18.02 18.21 25.44
N ALA A 553 -16.88 18.47 26.12
CA ALA A 553 -16.64 19.70 26.86
C ALA A 553 -16.95 20.90 25.95
N PRO A 554 -17.74 21.88 26.42
CA PRO A 554 -17.90 23.13 25.69
C PRO A 554 -16.53 23.80 25.62
N GLY A 555 -15.84 23.63 24.49
CA GLY A 555 -14.46 24.05 24.31
C GLY A 555 -14.33 25.50 24.75
N MET A 556 -13.44 25.75 25.73
CA MET A 556 -13.40 26.99 26.51
C MET A 556 -13.53 28.18 25.57
N ALA A 557 -14.71 28.82 25.61
CA ALA A 557 -14.95 30.03 24.85
C ALA A 557 -13.92 31.05 25.34
N GLY A 558 -13.05 31.49 24.44
CA GLY A 558 -12.00 32.43 24.82
C GLY A 558 -12.63 33.72 25.36
N SER A 559 -11.95 34.38 26.29
CA SER A 559 -12.47 35.62 26.88
C SER A 559 -12.08 36.88 26.10
N LEU A 560 -11.46 36.75 24.92
CA LEU A 560 -10.86 37.88 24.20
C LEU A 560 -11.90 38.55 23.29
N LEU A 561 -12.28 39.77 23.66
CA LEU A 561 -13.16 40.62 22.87
C LEU A 561 -12.32 41.49 21.90
N LEU A 562 -12.00 40.94 20.72
CA LEU A 562 -11.41 41.71 19.61
C LEU A 562 -12.49 42.22 18.66
N GLU A 563 -12.46 43.49 18.26
CA GLU A 563 -13.39 44.07 17.28
C GLU A 563 -12.66 44.72 16.09
N GLY A 564 -13.38 44.94 14.98
CA GLY A 564 -12.88 45.67 13.82
C GLY A 564 -11.55 45.16 13.27
N SER A 565 -10.56 46.05 13.18
CA SER A 565 -9.22 45.77 12.66
C SER A 565 -8.39 44.81 13.53
N GLU A 566 -8.66 44.74 14.84
CA GLU A 566 -7.95 43.81 15.73
C GLU A 566 -8.43 42.37 15.49
N LEU A 567 -9.74 42.19 15.30
CA LEU A 567 -10.32 40.90 14.92
C LEU A 567 -9.84 40.46 13.53
N ALA A 568 -9.80 41.36 12.56
CA ALA A 568 -9.25 41.07 11.23
C ALA A 568 -7.76 40.70 11.28
N SER A 569 -6.97 41.39 12.12
CA SER A 569 -5.54 41.10 12.32
C SER A 569 -5.31 39.74 12.98
N PHE A 570 -6.10 39.38 14.00
CA PHE A 570 -6.06 38.07 14.63
C PHE A 570 -6.44 36.94 13.67
N LEU A 571 -7.50 37.12 12.87
CA LEU A 571 -7.91 36.14 11.86
C LEU A 571 -6.82 35.99 10.78
N ARG A 572 -6.18 37.09 10.38
CA ARG A 572 -5.04 37.09 9.44
C ARG A 572 -3.84 36.32 9.99
N SER A 573 -3.40 36.59 11.22
CA SER A 573 -2.27 35.87 11.82
C SER A 573 -2.59 34.38 11.97
N THR A 574 -3.76 34.07 12.53
CA THR A 574 -4.28 32.70 12.69
C THR A 574 -4.27 31.92 11.37
N LEU A 575 -4.67 32.54 10.26
CA LEU A 575 -4.63 31.91 8.93
C LEU A 575 -3.19 31.65 8.45
N LEU A 576 -2.28 32.62 8.61
CA LEU A 576 -0.88 32.47 8.19
C LEU A 576 -0.12 31.45 9.04
N ASP A 577 -0.40 31.38 10.34
CA ASP A 577 0.20 30.42 11.28
C ASP A 577 -0.29 28.99 10.99
N ILE A 578 -1.56 28.82 10.60
CA ILE A 578 -2.17 27.51 10.33
C ILE A 578 -1.88 27.02 8.90
N ALA A 579 -1.77 27.94 7.94
CA ALA A 579 -1.50 27.68 6.53
C ALA A 579 -0.27 28.48 6.03
N PRO A 580 0.96 28.14 6.48
CA PRO A 580 2.19 28.87 6.15
C PRO A 580 2.62 28.79 4.68
N SER A 581 1.92 27.99 3.87
CA SER A 581 2.07 27.97 2.41
C SER A 581 1.41 29.17 1.71
N ILE A 582 0.59 29.95 2.42
CA ILE A 582 -0.01 31.17 1.90
C ILE A 582 1.05 32.27 1.84
N ASP A 583 1.23 32.88 0.66
CA ASP A 583 2.00 34.12 0.54
C ASP A 583 1.29 35.24 1.33
N PRO A 584 1.91 35.83 2.37
CA PRO A 584 1.30 36.86 3.19
C PRO A 584 0.86 38.11 2.41
N SER A 585 1.40 38.36 1.22
CA SER A 585 0.99 39.47 0.33
C SER A 585 -0.30 39.16 -0.44
N SER A 586 -0.63 37.88 -0.66
CA SER A 586 -1.82 37.43 -1.40
C SER A 586 -3.10 37.40 -0.56
N LEU A 587 -2.96 37.25 0.75
CA LEU A 587 -4.07 37.22 1.71
C LEU A 587 -4.49 38.66 2.06
N VAL A 588 -5.42 39.27 1.33
CA VAL A 588 -6.10 40.50 1.75
C VAL A 588 -7.43 40.16 2.44
N GLU A 589 -8.07 41.13 3.12
CA GLU A 589 -9.22 40.83 4.00
C GLU A 589 -10.39 40.13 3.28
N THR A 590 -10.59 40.43 1.99
CA THR A 590 -11.65 39.87 1.16
C THR A 590 -11.26 38.59 0.41
N THR A 591 -10.01 38.10 0.54
CA THR A 591 -9.55 36.92 -0.21
C THR A 591 -10.26 35.65 0.28
N ASP A 592 -10.77 34.84 -0.66
CA ASP A 592 -11.23 33.47 -0.37
C ASP A 592 -10.03 32.59 -0.02
N VAL A 593 -10.01 32.03 1.19
CA VAL A 593 -8.87 31.27 1.71
C VAL A 593 -8.66 29.94 0.98
N PHE A 594 -9.72 29.31 0.48
CA PHE A 594 -9.65 28.07 -0.30
C PHE A 594 -8.99 28.31 -1.65
N SER A 595 -9.13 29.51 -2.22
CA SER A 595 -8.41 29.91 -3.44
C SER A 595 -6.88 29.96 -3.26
N LEU A 596 -6.41 30.20 -2.03
CA LEU A 596 -4.99 30.18 -1.63
C LEU A 596 -4.49 28.79 -1.18
N GLY A 597 -5.32 27.76 -1.35
CA GLY A 597 -4.99 26.38 -1.01
C GLY A 597 -5.31 25.97 0.43
N VAL A 598 -6.11 26.74 1.17
CA VAL A 598 -6.63 26.29 2.47
C VAL A 598 -7.53 25.06 2.27
N ASP A 599 -7.30 24.02 3.07
CA ASP A 599 -8.06 22.78 3.04
C ASP A 599 -9.09 22.67 4.19
N SER A 600 -9.81 21.55 4.23
CA SER A 600 -10.83 21.26 5.25
C SER A 600 -10.27 21.16 6.67
N LEU A 601 -9.01 20.74 6.81
CA LEU A 601 -8.38 20.47 8.10
C LEU A 601 -7.76 21.74 8.68
N GLN A 602 -7.13 22.56 7.83
CA GLN A 602 -6.77 23.94 8.15
C GLN A 602 -8.02 24.75 8.51
N SER A 603 -9.15 24.55 7.83
CA SER A 603 -10.44 25.17 8.20
C SER A 603 -10.93 24.74 9.60
N ILE A 604 -10.80 23.47 9.97
CA ILE A 604 -11.09 22.97 11.32
C ILE A 604 -10.14 23.62 12.34
N ARG A 605 -8.83 23.71 12.05
CA ARG A 605 -7.85 24.36 12.93
C ARG A 605 -8.15 25.86 13.13
N VAL A 606 -8.51 26.60 12.09
CA VAL A 606 -8.92 28.03 12.17
C VAL A 606 -10.17 28.17 13.03
N ARG A 607 -11.19 27.33 12.81
CA ARG A 607 -12.41 27.29 13.63
C ARG A 607 -12.10 27.02 15.11
N SER A 608 -11.20 26.08 15.40
CA SER A 608 -10.76 25.78 16.77
C SER A 608 -10.00 26.94 17.43
N ALA A 609 -9.14 27.65 16.68
CA ALA A 609 -8.42 28.82 17.17
C ALA A 609 -9.36 30.00 17.49
N ILE A 610 -10.39 30.21 16.67
CA ILE A 610 -11.48 31.18 16.91
C ILE A 610 -12.20 30.83 18.21
N LEU A 611 -12.71 29.59 18.35
CA LEU A 611 -13.44 29.13 19.54
C LEU A 611 -12.63 29.29 20.84
N LYS A 612 -11.35 28.92 20.80
CA LYS A 612 -10.45 28.93 21.96
C LYS A 612 -10.03 30.33 22.41
N THR A 613 -9.99 31.29 21.48
CA THR A 613 -9.40 32.62 21.73
C THR A 613 -10.45 33.71 21.90
N LEU A 614 -11.50 33.70 21.08
CA LEU A 614 -12.46 34.79 20.98
C LEU A 614 -13.72 34.53 21.80
N ASP A 615 -14.20 35.58 22.47
CA ASP A 615 -15.55 35.56 23.02
C ASP A 615 -16.55 35.50 21.85
N LEU A 616 -17.61 34.71 21.99
CA LEU A 616 -18.69 34.55 21.01
C LEU A 616 -20.07 34.89 21.60
N GLY A 617 -20.13 35.54 22.76
CA GLY A 617 -21.39 35.92 23.43
C GLY A 617 -22.18 34.72 23.96
N GLY A 618 -21.51 33.59 24.24
CA GLY A 618 -22.15 32.33 24.63
C GLY A 618 -22.79 31.53 23.48
N HIS A 619 -22.68 31.99 22.24
CA HIS A 619 -23.23 31.31 21.07
C HIS A 619 -22.24 30.29 20.44
N LYS A 620 -22.77 29.20 19.86
CA LYS A 620 -21.95 28.14 19.25
C LYS A 620 -21.54 28.48 17.81
N LEU A 621 -20.27 28.30 17.49
CA LEU A 621 -19.74 28.43 16.12
C LEU A 621 -20.06 27.17 15.29
N GLY A 622 -20.70 27.33 14.12
CA GLY A 622 -21.07 26.21 13.24
C GLY A 622 -19.87 25.37 12.77
N GLN A 623 -20.08 24.08 12.48
CA GLN A 623 -18.99 23.18 12.03
C GLN A 623 -18.37 23.64 10.70
N ASN A 624 -19.20 24.12 9.77
CA ASN A 624 -18.77 24.59 8.44
C ASN A 624 -18.40 26.08 8.42
N PHE A 625 -18.20 26.72 9.58
CA PHE A 625 -18.09 28.19 9.68
C PHE A 625 -17.11 28.84 8.68
N VAL A 626 -15.93 28.23 8.47
CA VAL A 626 -14.91 28.76 7.54
C VAL A 626 -15.30 28.52 6.07
N PHE A 627 -16.03 27.45 5.75
CA PHE A 627 -16.59 27.22 4.41
C PHE A 627 -17.74 28.19 4.08
N GLU A 628 -18.54 28.53 5.09
CA GLU A 628 -19.65 29.48 5.00
C GLU A 628 -19.15 30.94 4.93
N ASN A 629 -18.00 31.22 5.54
CA ASN A 629 -17.38 32.54 5.65
C ASN A 629 -15.91 32.47 5.18
N PRO A 630 -15.63 32.33 3.88
CA PRO A 630 -14.32 31.94 3.37
C PRO A 630 -13.25 33.05 3.35
N SER A 631 -13.47 34.20 4.00
CA SER A 631 -12.50 35.31 4.03
C SER A 631 -12.38 35.94 5.41
N ILE A 632 -11.28 36.65 5.68
CA ILE A 632 -11.05 37.36 6.96
C ILE A 632 -12.21 38.32 7.27
N TRP A 633 -12.65 39.07 6.25
CA TRP A 633 -13.78 39.99 6.37
C TRP A 633 -15.09 39.26 6.69
N ALA A 634 -15.40 38.18 5.96
CA ALA A 634 -16.63 37.40 6.20
C ALA A 634 -16.63 36.75 7.59
N MET A 635 -15.50 36.17 8.02
CA MET A 635 -15.35 35.62 9.37
C MET A 635 -15.51 36.71 10.44
N SER A 636 -14.95 37.91 10.22
CA SER A 636 -15.07 39.03 11.15
C SER A 636 -16.53 39.51 11.31
N GLU A 637 -17.25 39.76 10.21
CA GLU A 637 -18.68 40.15 10.25
C GLU A 637 -19.55 39.04 10.87
N ALA A 638 -19.27 37.76 10.56
CA ALA A 638 -20.03 36.65 11.11
C ALA A 638 -19.81 36.45 12.61
N ILE A 639 -18.56 36.56 13.10
CA ILE A 639 -18.24 36.55 14.54
C ILE A 639 -18.91 37.73 15.26
N GLN A 640 -18.87 38.93 14.68
CA GLN A 640 -19.51 40.12 15.26
C GLN A 640 -21.04 40.01 15.30
N SER A 641 -21.65 39.41 14.27
CA SER A 641 -23.11 39.17 14.23
C SER A 641 -23.52 38.13 15.27
N LEU A 642 -22.78 37.01 15.34
CA LEU A 642 -22.99 35.92 16.29
C LEU A 642 -22.93 36.41 17.74
N ARG A 643 -21.96 37.24 18.10
CA ARG A 643 -21.84 37.87 19.43
C ARG A 643 -23.03 38.74 19.83
N LYS A 644 -23.64 39.42 18.86
CA LYS A 644 -24.72 40.38 19.11
C LYS A 644 -26.10 39.72 19.17
N GLY A 645 -26.17 38.39 19.01
CA GLY A 645 -27.43 37.65 18.90
C GLY A 645 -28.27 38.08 17.68
N GLN A 646 -27.64 38.71 16.69
CA GLN A 646 -28.30 39.20 15.49
C GLN A 646 -28.24 38.11 14.42
N GLU A 647 -29.37 37.82 13.77
CA GLU A 647 -29.33 37.13 12.47
C GLU A 647 -28.42 37.94 11.54
N SER A 648 -27.55 37.25 10.80
CA SER A 648 -26.56 37.89 9.93
C SER A 648 -27.24 38.91 9.03
N LYS A 649 -26.76 40.16 9.03
CA LYS A 649 -27.22 41.21 8.08
C LYS A 649 -27.35 40.61 6.70
N GLU A 650 -28.47 40.90 6.02
CA GLU A 650 -28.86 40.31 4.73
C GLU A 650 -27.64 40.09 3.83
N GLN A 651 -27.18 38.84 3.74
CA GLN A 651 -26.19 38.47 2.74
C GLN A 651 -26.80 38.79 1.38
N ILE A 652 -26.04 39.49 0.53
CA ILE A 652 -26.41 39.73 -0.87
C ILE A 652 -26.94 38.41 -1.44
N PRO A 653 -28.19 38.33 -1.93
CA PRO A 653 -28.79 37.08 -2.37
C PRO A 653 -27.88 36.34 -3.33
N VAL A 654 -27.85 35.00 -3.26
CA VAL A 654 -26.88 34.22 -4.03
C VAL A 654 -27.02 34.47 -5.54
N GLU A 655 -28.24 34.71 -6.02
CA GLU A 655 -28.53 35.13 -7.39
C GLU A 655 -27.86 36.48 -7.76
N GLN A 656 -27.77 37.43 -6.83
CA GLN A 656 -27.07 38.71 -7.04
C GLN A 656 -25.55 38.54 -6.98
N ARG A 657 -25.01 37.66 -6.11
CA ARG A 657 -23.59 37.28 -6.13
C ARG A 657 -23.21 36.59 -7.45
N MET A 658 -24.06 35.69 -7.94
CA MET A 658 -23.93 35.08 -9.26
C MET A 658 -23.93 36.14 -10.37
N GLN A 659 -24.87 37.09 -10.33
CA GLN A 659 -24.93 38.19 -11.30
C GLN A 659 -23.64 39.03 -11.30
N ASN A 660 -23.11 39.38 -10.13
CA ASN A 660 -21.85 40.14 -10.00
C ASN A 660 -20.67 39.39 -10.66
N LEU A 661 -20.56 38.07 -10.46
CA LEU A 661 -19.53 37.25 -11.10
C LEU A 661 -19.71 37.15 -12.63
N ILE A 662 -20.97 37.01 -13.09
CA ILE A 662 -21.28 37.03 -14.53
C ILE A 662 -20.83 38.36 -15.15
N GLU A 663 -21.09 39.50 -14.49
CA GLU A 663 -20.68 40.82 -14.97
C GLU A 663 -19.16 41.01 -14.96
N LYS A 664 -18.49 40.66 -13.85
CA LYS A 664 -17.03 40.71 -13.71
C LYS A 664 -16.33 39.98 -14.86
N TYR A 665 -16.65 38.70 -15.07
CA TYR A 665 -15.95 37.86 -16.03
C TYR A 665 -16.45 37.96 -17.48
N SER A 666 -17.59 38.62 -17.72
CA SER A 666 -18.09 38.91 -19.08
C SER A 666 -17.79 40.32 -19.58
N SER A 667 -16.99 41.09 -18.84
CA SER A 667 -16.55 42.43 -19.27
C SER A 667 -15.33 42.34 -20.19
N ASN A 668 -15.20 43.25 -21.16
CA ASN A 668 -13.96 43.46 -21.92
C ASN A 668 -13.36 42.18 -22.58
N PHE A 669 -14.16 41.41 -23.34
CA PHE A 669 -13.60 40.34 -24.18
C PHE A 669 -12.66 40.90 -25.25
N LYS A 670 -11.53 40.22 -25.50
CA LYS A 670 -10.63 40.60 -26.60
C LYS A 670 -11.30 40.30 -27.94
N LEU A 671 -11.28 41.26 -28.86
CA LEU A 671 -11.72 41.00 -30.23
C LEU A 671 -10.62 40.24 -30.99
N HIS A 672 -11.02 39.17 -31.66
CA HIS A 672 -10.15 38.36 -32.50
C HIS A 672 -9.70 39.13 -33.74
N MET A 673 -8.42 39.01 -34.10
CA MET A 673 -7.87 39.53 -35.35
C MET A 673 -7.71 38.38 -36.34
N PRO A 674 -8.46 38.36 -37.47
CA PRO A 674 -8.33 37.31 -38.47
C PRO A 674 -6.94 37.31 -39.13
N ILE A 675 -6.29 36.14 -39.14
CA ILE A 675 -4.97 35.92 -39.76
C ILE A 675 -5.07 34.66 -40.66
N PRO A 676 -4.46 34.64 -41.86
CA PRO A 676 -4.36 33.42 -42.66
C PRO A 676 -3.70 32.27 -41.88
N ARG A 677 -4.15 31.04 -42.12
CA ARG A 677 -3.65 29.86 -41.41
C ARG A 677 -3.21 28.78 -42.40
N ASP A 678 -1.93 28.42 -42.31
CA ASP A 678 -1.27 27.45 -43.20
C ASP A 678 -1.33 26.00 -42.68
N LEU A 679 -2.03 25.76 -41.56
CA LEU A 679 -2.21 24.44 -40.94
C LEU A 679 -3.58 23.85 -41.29
N ASP A 680 -3.60 22.60 -41.73
CA ASP A 680 -4.79 21.78 -41.92
C ASP A 680 -5.16 21.00 -40.64
N GLY A 681 -6.38 20.46 -40.62
CA GLY A 681 -6.91 19.66 -39.50
C GLY A 681 -7.16 20.40 -38.18
N GLU A 682 -7.70 19.67 -37.23
CA GLU A 682 -8.11 20.14 -35.91
C GLU A 682 -6.98 19.95 -34.87
N TYR A 683 -6.69 21.00 -34.11
CA TYR A 683 -5.85 20.94 -32.92
C TYR A 683 -6.68 21.39 -31.72
N ILE A 684 -6.90 20.48 -30.80
CA ILE A 684 -7.90 20.63 -29.74
C ILE A 684 -7.20 20.77 -28.40
N VAL A 685 -7.54 21.80 -27.63
CA VAL A 685 -7.16 21.90 -26.23
C VAL A 685 -8.23 21.22 -25.40
N LEU A 686 -7.83 20.29 -24.53
CA LEU A 686 -8.73 19.55 -23.66
C LEU A 686 -8.31 19.75 -22.21
N THR A 687 -9.23 20.19 -21.36
CA THR A 687 -9.02 20.18 -19.91
C THR A 687 -9.77 19.02 -19.28
N GLY A 688 -9.24 18.45 -18.20
CA GLY A 688 -9.93 17.38 -17.46
C GLY A 688 -9.69 15.96 -18.01
N ALA A 689 -8.70 15.79 -18.90
CA ALA A 689 -8.28 14.49 -19.46
C ALA A 689 -7.86 13.43 -18.41
N THR A 690 -7.71 13.80 -17.13
CA THR A 690 -7.47 12.85 -16.04
C THR A 690 -8.75 12.30 -15.41
N GLY A 691 -9.92 12.90 -15.68
CA GLY A 691 -11.24 12.42 -15.26
C GLY A 691 -11.91 11.52 -16.32
N SER A 692 -13.03 10.88 -15.96
CA SER A 692 -13.60 9.82 -16.80
C SER A 692 -14.04 10.28 -18.18
N LEU A 693 -14.86 11.33 -18.24
CA LEU A 693 -15.33 11.91 -19.49
C LEU A 693 -14.16 12.44 -20.36
N GLY A 694 -13.23 13.18 -19.75
CA GLY A 694 -12.08 13.74 -20.46
C GLY A 694 -11.14 12.67 -21.04
N ALA A 695 -10.95 11.54 -20.37
CA ALA A 695 -10.15 10.44 -20.90
C ALA A 695 -10.78 9.83 -22.16
N HIS A 696 -12.10 9.63 -22.17
CA HIS A 696 -12.84 9.14 -23.34
C HIS A 696 -12.80 10.14 -24.50
N ILE A 697 -13.01 11.43 -24.22
CA ILE A 697 -12.89 12.50 -25.23
C ILE A 697 -11.47 12.52 -25.84
N ALA A 698 -10.42 12.44 -25.02
CA ALA A 698 -9.04 12.39 -25.51
C ALA A 698 -8.78 11.18 -26.43
N ALA A 699 -9.27 10.01 -26.05
CA ALA A 699 -9.10 8.77 -26.82
C ALA A 699 -9.88 8.76 -28.14
N GLN A 700 -11.11 9.29 -28.15
CA GLN A 700 -11.95 9.36 -29.35
C GLN A 700 -11.43 10.43 -30.32
N LEU A 701 -11.09 11.62 -29.83
CA LEU A 701 -10.48 12.68 -30.66
C LEU A 701 -9.16 12.23 -31.29
N ALA A 702 -8.30 11.53 -30.55
CA ALA A 702 -7.03 11.04 -31.07
C ALA A 702 -7.18 10.04 -32.24
N GLN A 703 -8.30 9.32 -32.30
CA GLN A 703 -8.61 8.37 -33.38
C GLN A 703 -9.19 9.05 -34.62
N SER A 704 -9.77 10.24 -34.51
CA SER A 704 -10.24 11.00 -35.69
C SER A 704 -9.09 11.33 -36.63
N GLU A 705 -9.28 11.11 -37.93
CA GLU A 705 -8.32 11.49 -38.97
C GLU A 705 -8.16 13.01 -39.05
N SER A 706 -9.25 13.77 -38.90
CA SER A 706 -9.23 15.24 -38.97
C SER A 706 -8.48 15.88 -37.81
N VAL A 707 -8.29 15.18 -36.68
CA VAL A 707 -7.59 15.72 -35.51
C VAL A 707 -6.10 15.42 -35.62
N HIS A 708 -5.27 16.46 -35.54
CA HIS A 708 -3.82 16.37 -35.59
C HIS A 708 -3.18 16.33 -34.19
N LYS A 709 -3.70 17.07 -33.21
CA LYS A 709 -3.25 17.02 -31.80
C LYS A 709 -4.36 17.27 -30.80
N VAL A 710 -4.23 16.65 -29.63
CA VAL A 710 -5.05 16.89 -28.44
C VAL A 710 -4.12 17.36 -27.31
N TYR A 711 -4.10 18.67 -27.06
CA TYR A 711 -3.33 19.30 -25.99
C TYR A 711 -4.08 19.19 -24.65
N CYS A 712 -3.71 18.20 -23.85
CA CYS A 712 -4.29 17.96 -22.53
C CYS A 712 -3.64 18.87 -21.48
N LEU A 713 -4.33 19.93 -21.06
CA LEU A 713 -3.88 20.81 -19.98
C LEU A 713 -4.24 20.20 -18.61
N VAL A 714 -3.23 19.96 -17.77
CA VAL A 714 -3.36 19.19 -16.53
C VAL A 714 -2.68 19.91 -15.37
N ARG A 715 -3.37 20.00 -14.23
CA ARG A 715 -2.78 20.44 -12.95
C ARG A 715 -1.68 19.45 -12.53
N ALA A 716 -0.42 19.82 -12.75
CA ALA A 716 0.77 19.03 -12.45
C ALA A 716 2.00 19.95 -12.34
N LYS A 717 3.00 19.59 -11.52
CA LYS A 717 4.24 20.37 -11.37
C LYS A 717 5.23 20.24 -12.55
N THR A 718 5.16 19.17 -13.32
CA THR A 718 6.10 18.88 -14.43
C THR A 718 5.43 18.18 -15.61
N PRO A 719 6.01 18.24 -16.84
CA PRO A 719 5.48 17.52 -18.00
C PRO A 719 5.46 16.01 -17.83
N ALA A 720 6.47 15.44 -17.14
CA ALA A 720 6.49 14.01 -16.82
C ALA A 720 5.32 13.61 -15.91
N ALA A 721 4.99 14.42 -14.90
CA ALA A 721 3.83 14.19 -14.04
C ALA A 721 2.50 14.34 -14.80
N ALA A 722 2.38 15.35 -15.68
CA ALA A 722 1.21 15.50 -16.56
C ALA A 722 1.00 14.27 -17.45
N ARG A 723 2.06 13.79 -18.11
CA ARG A 723 2.05 12.58 -18.96
C ARG A 723 1.69 11.33 -18.16
N LYS A 724 2.27 11.12 -16.97
CA LYS A 724 1.93 9.98 -16.09
C LYS A 724 0.44 9.98 -15.73
N ARG A 725 -0.11 11.14 -15.32
CA ARG A 725 -1.52 11.27 -14.93
C ARG A 725 -2.50 10.97 -16.07
N VAL A 726 -2.25 11.47 -17.28
CA VAL A 726 -3.11 11.20 -18.45
C VAL A 726 -2.98 9.73 -18.89
N SER A 727 -1.75 9.21 -18.94
CA SER A 727 -1.51 7.80 -19.32
C SER A 727 -2.17 6.82 -18.35
N GLN A 728 -2.10 7.09 -17.04
CA GLN A 728 -2.78 6.30 -16.02
C GLN A 728 -4.30 6.38 -16.20
N SER A 729 -4.85 7.57 -16.46
CA SER A 729 -6.29 7.78 -16.63
C SER A 729 -6.88 7.01 -17.83
N LEU A 730 -6.12 6.90 -18.93
CA LEU A 730 -6.47 6.07 -20.10
C LEU A 730 -6.34 4.57 -19.80
N ARG A 731 -5.32 4.14 -19.04
CA ARG A 731 -5.09 2.73 -18.68
C ARG A 731 -6.16 2.19 -17.74
N THR A 732 -6.52 2.92 -16.68
CA THR A 732 -7.53 2.48 -15.70
C THR A 732 -8.95 2.43 -16.26
N ARG A 733 -9.14 2.81 -17.54
CA ARG A 733 -10.42 2.82 -18.26
C ARG A 733 -10.42 1.96 -19.52
N GLY A 734 -9.41 1.09 -19.71
CA GLY A 734 -9.25 0.25 -20.90
C GLY A 734 -8.81 0.98 -22.18
N LEU A 735 -9.05 2.29 -22.27
CA LEU A 735 -8.81 3.15 -23.45
C LEU A 735 -7.37 3.13 -23.99
N ALA A 736 -6.38 2.88 -23.13
CA ALA A 736 -4.98 2.83 -23.57
C ALA A 736 -4.67 1.67 -24.53
N PHE A 737 -5.47 0.61 -24.51
CA PHE A 737 -5.26 -0.61 -25.32
C PHE A 737 -6.01 -0.58 -26.64
N SER A 738 -7.14 0.13 -26.70
CA SER A 738 -7.90 0.35 -27.93
C SER A 738 -7.34 1.49 -28.80
N LEU A 739 -6.40 2.28 -28.28
CA LEU A 739 -5.75 3.39 -29.00
C LEU A 739 -4.58 2.90 -29.89
N PRO A 740 -4.64 3.07 -31.23
CA PRO A 740 -3.50 2.79 -32.10
C PRO A 740 -2.29 3.68 -31.73
N PRO A 741 -1.04 3.20 -31.84
CA PRO A 741 0.15 3.99 -31.46
C PRO A 741 0.27 5.35 -32.19
N ALA A 742 -0.22 5.44 -33.42
CA ALA A 742 -0.29 6.70 -34.17
C ALA A 742 -1.29 7.70 -33.55
N ALA A 743 -2.47 7.23 -33.13
CA ALA A 743 -3.46 8.03 -32.41
C ALA A 743 -2.92 8.47 -31.04
N GLY A 744 -2.33 7.55 -30.26
CA GLY A 744 -1.75 7.85 -28.95
C GLY A 744 -0.70 8.96 -28.97
N ARG A 745 0.10 9.07 -30.05
CA ARG A 745 1.07 10.17 -30.24
C ARG A 745 0.44 11.56 -30.44
N LYS A 746 -0.85 11.64 -30.79
CA LYS A 746 -1.57 12.92 -30.91
C LYS A 746 -1.89 13.54 -29.54
N ILE A 747 -1.90 12.74 -28.46
CA ILE A 747 -2.23 13.19 -27.10
C ILE A 747 -1.00 13.79 -26.42
N ILE A 748 -1.00 15.10 -26.22
CA ILE A 748 0.11 15.87 -25.63
C ILE A 748 -0.30 16.39 -24.25
N ALA A 749 0.24 15.82 -23.18
CA ALA A 749 -0.04 16.24 -21.81
C ALA A 749 0.92 17.35 -21.34
N LEU A 750 0.37 18.47 -20.87
CA LEU A 750 1.12 19.65 -20.44
C LEU A 750 0.75 20.05 -19.01
N PRO A 751 1.72 20.45 -18.17
CA PRO A 751 1.46 21.01 -16.85
C PRO A 751 0.90 22.43 -17.02
N ALA A 752 -0.26 22.72 -16.45
CA ALA A 752 -0.88 24.03 -16.55
C ALA A 752 -1.69 24.37 -15.30
N ASP A 753 -1.62 25.64 -14.90
CA ASP A 753 -2.56 26.26 -13.98
C ASP A 753 -3.52 27.14 -14.78
N LEU A 754 -4.76 26.70 -14.91
CA LEU A 754 -5.77 27.41 -15.71
C LEU A 754 -6.18 28.76 -15.08
N SER A 755 -5.98 28.94 -13.77
CA SER A 755 -6.32 30.19 -13.07
C SER A 755 -5.31 31.31 -13.38
N ASN A 756 -4.06 30.96 -13.71
CA ASN A 756 -3.04 31.90 -14.12
C ASN A 756 -3.34 32.49 -15.51
N SER A 757 -3.59 33.80 -15.55
CA SER A 757 -3.88 34.55 -16.78
C SER A 757 -2.65 34.78 -17.67
N ASP A 758 -1.43 34.66 -17.15
CA ASP A 758 -0.22 34.60 -17.98
C ASP A 758 0.01 33.16 -18.45
N LYS A 759 -0.53 32.86 -19.64
CA LYS A 759 -0.23 31.66 -20.44
C LYS A 759 -0.50 30.33 -19.73
N PHE A 760 -1.34 30.32 -18.69
CA PHE A 760 -1.59 29.17 -17.82
C PHE A 760 -0.33 28.64 -17.10
N GLY A 761 0.71 29.46 -16.94
CA GLY A 761 2.04 29.04 -16.46
C GLY A 761 2.84 28.20 -17.47
N LEU A 762 2.46 28.17 -18.75
CA LEU A 762 3.23 27.48 -19.81
C LEU A 762 4.41 28.33 -20.29
N GLU A 763 5.46 27.65 -20.78
CA GLU A 763 6.55 28.30 -21.51
C GLU A 763 6.01 29.05 -22.75
N GLU A 764 6.56 30.23 -23.02
CA GLU A 764 6.20 31.09 -24.16
C GLU A 764 6.14 30.32 -25.49
N ARG A 765 7.15 29.46 -25.74
CA ARG A 765 7.23 28.65 -26.95
C ARG A 765 6.05 27.69 -27.10
N ILE A 766 5.61 27.07 -26.00
CA ILE A 766 4.50 26.11 -25.99
C ILE A 766 3.18 26.86 -26.13
N PHE A 767 2.99 27.95 -25.39
CA PHE A 767 1.77 28.77 -25.50
C PHE A 767 1.60 29.36 -26.91
N SER A 768 2.67 29.93 -27.48
CA SER A 768 2.70 30.41 -28.87
C SER A 768 2.39 29.30 -29.89
N GLN A 769 2.85 28.06 -29.65
CA GLN A 769 2.51 26.92 -30.52
C GLN A 769 1.02 26.53 -30.44
N ILE A 770 0.43 26.56 -29.24
CA ILE A 770 -1.01 26.30 -29.05
C ILE A 770 -1.81 27.41 -29.74
N LYS A 771 -1.50 28.68 -29.46
CA LYS A 771 -2.15 29.86 -30.05
C LYS A 771 -2.17 29.81 -31.60
N LYS A 772 -1.09 29.32 -32.22
CA LYS A 772 -0.95 29.16 -33.68
C LYS A 772 -1.73 28.02 -34.31
N SER A 773 -2.13 27.02 -33.51
CA SER A 773 -2.71 25.78 -34.05
C SER A 773 -4.13 25.51 -33.56
N VAL A 774 -4.52 26.03 -32.39
CA VAL A 774 -5.79 25.72 -31.73
C VAL A 774 -7.00 26.06 -32.61
N THR A 775 -7.95 25.13 -32.62
CA THR A 775 -9.19 25.16 -33.42
C THR A 775 -10.44 25.04 -32.55
N ALA A 776 -10.33 24.24 -31.48
CA ALA A 776 -11.36 24.05 -30.49
C ALA A 776 -10.75 23.90 -29.09
N VAL A 777 -11.50 24.31 -28.07
CA VAL A 777 -11.20 24.09 -26.66
C VAL A 777 -12.39 23.38 -26.03
N ILE A 778 -12.18 22.18 -25.50
CA ILE A 778 -13.20 21.42 -24.77
C ILE A 778 -12.85 21.47 -23.27
N HIS A 779 -13.67 22.17 -22.51
CA HIS A 779 -13.44 22.45 -21.09
C HIS A 779 -14.25 21.48 -20.21
N CYS A 780 -13.62 20.36 -19.80
CA CYS A 780 -14.22 19.37 -18.88
C CYS A 780 -13.71 19.49 -17.44
N ALA A 781 -12.57 20.14 -17.19
CA ALA A 781 -12.02 20.30 -15.84
C ALA A 781 -12.92 21.19 -14.98
N TRP A 782 -13.33 20.69 -13.81
CA TRP A 782 -13.98 21.48 -12.76
C TRP A 782 -13.62 20.87 -11.40
N SER A 783 -13.54 21.68 -10.35
CA SER A 783 -13.47 21.17 -8.98
C SER A 783 -14.84 20.62 -8.58
N VAL A 784 -14.90 19.44 -7.95
CA VAL A 784 -16.15 18.84 -7.48
C VAL A 784 -16.12 18.82 -5.95
N ASN A 785 -16.65 19.86 -5.33
CA ASN A 785 -16.84 19.94 -3.88
C ASN A 785 -18.21 20.55 -3.60
N PHE A 786 -19.12 19.78 -2.99
CA PHE A 786 -20.49 20.23 -2.75
C PHE A 786 -20.63 21.12 -1.51
N ASN A 787 -19.58 21.21 -0.67
CA ASN A 787 -19.54 22.02 0.55
C ASN A 787 -18.94 23.43 0.32
N TRP A 788 -18.41 23.70 -0.88
CA TRP A 788 -17.86 25.01 -1.23
C TRP A 788 -18.96 26.03 -1.56
N ALA A 789 -18.77 27.25 -1.09
CA ALA A 789 -19.54 28.42 -1.52
C ALA A 789 -19.21 28.79 -2.99
N LEU A 790 -20.01 29.69 -3.56
CA LEU A 790 -19.89 30.13 -4.95
C LEU A 790 -18.50 30.74 -5.27
N GLU A 791 -18.00 31.58 -4.37
CA GLU A 791 -16.76 32.36 -4.52
C GLU A 791 -15.50 31.47 -4.51
N SER A 792 -15.53 30.34 -3.82
CA SER A 792 -14.40 29.37 -3.80
C SER A 792 -14.18 28.69 -5.17
N PHE A 793 -15.17 28.75 -6.07
CA PHE A 793 -15.01 28.36 -7.48
C PHE A 793 -14.50 29.49 -8.39
N GLU A 794 -14.45 30.74 -7.91
CA GLU A 794 -14.13 31.91 -8.73
C GLU A 794 -12.76 31.80 -9.38
N HIS A 795 -11.70 31.67 -8.57
CA HIS A 795 -10.32 31.61 -9.07
C HIS A 795 -10.05 30.33 -9.88
N SER A 796 -10.38 29.17 -9.31
CA SER A 796 -9.98 27.88 -9.88
C SER A 796 -10.80 27.41 -11.09
N CYS A 797 -12.01 27.95 -11.29
CA CYS A 797 -12.96 27.46 -12.30
C CYS A 797 -13.57 28.58 -13.16
N ILE A 798 -14.06 29.67 -12.57
CA ILE A 798 -14.73 30.75 -13.32
C ILE A 798 -13.69 31.60 -14.08
N ALA A 799 -12.64 32.08 -13.39
CA ALA A 799 -11.51 32.78 -14.00
C ALA A 799 -10.76 31.89 -14.99
N ALA A 800 -10.59 30.61 -14.66
CA ALA A 800 -10.02 29.61 -15.57
C ALA A 800 -10.81 29.49 -16.89
N THR A 801 -12.15 29.52 -16.83
CA THR A 801 -12.98 29.56 -18.05
C THR A 801 -12.76 30.85 -18.84
N ARG A 802 -12.64 32.00 -18.17
CA ARG A 802 -12.36 33.26 -18.83
C ARG A 802 -11.00 33.26 -19.55
N ASN A 803 -9.94 32.76 -18.90
CA ASN A 803 -8.61 32.64 -19.50
C ASN A 803 -8.62 31.74 -20.76
N LEU A 804 -9.42 30.66 -20.75
CA LEU A 804 -9.59 29.78 -21.92
C LEU A 804 -10.42 30.42 -23.04
N LEU A 805 -11.43 31.24 -22.73
CA LEU A 805 -12.15 32.04 -23.73
C LEU A 805 -11.21 33.07 -24.37
N ASP A 806 -10.36 33.74 -23.58
CA ASP A 806 -9.36 34.68 -24.10
C ASP A 806 -8.29 33.98 -24.96
N LEU A 807 -7.92 32.72 -24.67
CA LEU A 807 -7.10 31.88 -25.58
C LEU A 807 -7.81 31.66 -26.92
N CYS A 808 -9.10 31.33 -26.90
CA CYS A 808 -9.87 31.09 -28.13
C CYS A 808 -9.94 32.32 -29.03
N LEU A 809 -10.17 33.48 -28.43
CA LEU A 809 -10.22 34.78 -29.10
C LEU A 809 -8.83 35.20 -29.60
N SER A 810 -7.76 34.81 -28.89
CA SER A 810 -6.37 35.08 -29.26
C SER A 810 -5.79 34.10 -30.29
N ALA A 811 -6.52 33.09 -30.75
CA ALA A 811 -6.02 32.12 -31.71
C ALA A 811 -5.59 32.78 -33.04
N GLU A 812 -4.47 32.35 -33.62
CA GLU A 812 -3.95 32.87 -34.88
C GLU A 812 -4.54 32.07 -36.05
N GLY A 813 -5.72 32.49 -36.50
CA GLY A 813 -6.44 31.87 -37.60
C GLY A 813 -7.51 32.80 -38.21
N PRO A 814 -8.26 32.36 -39.23
CA PRO A 814 -9.23 33.21 -39.92
C PRO A 814 -10.51 33.47 -39.12
N ARG A 815 -10.71 32.72 -38.02
CA ARG A 815 -11.81 32.83 -37.06
C ARG A 815 -11.27 32.50 -35.65
N PRO A 816 -11.94 32.94 -34.57
CA PRO A 816 -11.62 32.45 -33.22
C PRO A 816 -11.71 30.93 -33.15
N ALA A 817 -10.93 30.31 -32.27
CA ALA A 817 -11.16 28.90 -31.94
C ALA A 817 -12.54 28.74 -31.27
N SER A 818 -13.18 27.58 -31.48
CA SER A 818 -14.43 27.25 -30.83
C SER A 818 -14.22 26.89 -29.35
N PHE A 819 -15.23 27.11 -28.51
CA PHE A 819 -15.18 26.78 -27.08
C PHE A 819 -16.40 25.94 -26.68
N ALA A 820 -16.19 24.80 -26.03
CA ALA A 820 -17.25 23.94 -25.53
C ALA A 820 -17.09 23.71 -24.02
N PHE A 821 -18.05 24.21 -23.24
CA PHE A 821 -18.10 24.06 -21.80
C PHE A 821 -18.94 22.85 -21.40
N CYS A 822 -18.32 21.89 -20.71
CA CYS A 822 -19.07 20.82 -20.06
C CYS A 822 -19.65 21.34 -18.75
N SER A 823 -20.91 21.75 -18.80
CA SER A 823 -21.74 22.10 -17.65
C SER A 823 -22.45 20.86 -17.11
N SER A 824 -23.35 21.04 -16.14
CA SER A 824 -24.12 19.97 -15.49
C SER A 824 -25.60 20.31 -15.49
N VAL A 825 -26.47 19.31 -15.60
CA VAL A 825 -27.92 19.48 -15.41
C VAL A 825 -28.31 20.03 -14.02
N SER A 826 -27.39 20.07 -13.04
CA SER A 826 -27.61 20.72 -11.74
C SER A 826 -27.78 22.24 -11.81
N THR A 827 -27.32 22.90 -12.89
CA THR A 827 -27.54 24.35 -13.14
C THR A 827 -29.00 24.73 -13.37
N VAL A 828 -29.86 23.73 -13.61
CA VAL A 828 -31.26 23.88 -13.99
C VAL A 828 -32.21 22.97 -13.19
N ALA A 829 -31.71 22.30 -12.14
CA ALA A 829 -32.45 21.33 -11.33
C ALA A 829 -33.70 21.88 -10.62
N ARG A 830 -33.81 23.20 -10.43
CA ARG A 830 -34.99 23.87 -9.85
C ARG A 830 -35.93 24.49 -10.88
N THR A 831 -35.64 24.40 -12.18
CA THR A 831 -36.50 24.91 -13.28
C THR A 831 -37.97 24.54 -13.06
N PRO A 832 -38.93 25.49 -13.05
CA PRO A 832 -40.36 25.20 -12.83
C PRO A 832 -40.97 24.26 -13.88
N GLY A 833 -41.95 23.44 -13.46
CA GLY A 833 -42.55 22.39 -14.29
C GLY A 833 -41.69 21.11 -14.36
N ASN A 834 -41.98 20.24 -15.32
CA ASN A 834 -41.31 18.93 -15.43
C ASN A 834 -40.33 18.84 -16.62
N TRP A 835 -40.12 19.94 -17.36
CA TRP A 835 -39.31 19.97 -18.58
C TRP A 835 -38.34 21.16 -18.60
N THR A 836 -37.06 20.85 -18.85
CA THR A 836 -35.96 21.81 -18.97
C THR A 836 -35.63 22.08 -20.43
N PRO A 837 -35.64 23.34 -20.92
CA PRO A 837 -35.31 23.66 -22.30
C PRO A 837 -33.80 23.69 -22.60
N GLU A 838 -33.45 23.64 -23.88
CA GLU A 838 -32.08 23.86 -24.40
C GLU A 838 -31.82 25.36 -24.57
N ALA A 839 -31.79 26.07 -23.42
CA ALA A 839 -31.58 27.50 -23.32
C ALA A 839 -30.98 27.85 -21.95
N LEU A 840 -30.46 29.07 -21.78
CA LEU A 840 -30.18 29.62 -20.45
C LEU A 840 -31.48 29.68 -19.62
N PRO A 841 -31.43 29.44 -18.31
CA PRO A 841 -32.61 29.53 -17.46
C PRO A 841 -33.11 30.97 -17.36
N LYS A 842 -34.42 31.13 -17.11
CA LYS A 842 -35.05 32.45 -16.93
C LYS A 842 -34.68 33.14 -15.61
N SER A 843 -34.10 32.41 -14.66
CA SER A 843 -33.65 32.92 -13.37
C SER A 843 -32.45 32.09 -12.87
N LEU A 844 -31.51 32.76 -12.20
CA LEU A 844 -30.34 32.13 -11.57
C LEU A 844 -30.73 31.18 -10.42
N SER A 845 -31.91 31.40 -9.80
CA SER A 845 -32.51 30.53 -8.78
C SER A 845 -32.84 29.11 -9.27
N TYR A 846 -32.77 28.84 -10.58
CA TYR A 846 -33.03 27.52 -11.15
C TYR A 846 -31.86 26.54 -10.94
N ALA A 847 -30.68 27.03 -10.54
CA ALA A 847 -29.58 26.18 -10.08
C ALA A 847 -29.95 25.48 -8.77
N GLN A 848 -29.47 24.25 -8.60
CA GLN A 848 -29.51 23.57 -7.30
C GLN A 848 -28.82 24.44 -6.22
N ASN A 849 -29.31 24.38 -4.98
CA ASN A 849 -28.83 25.26 -3.90
C ASN A 849 -27.48 24.79 -3.33
N MET A 850 -26.41 24.90 -4.14
CA MET A 850 -25.03 24.54 -3.80
C MET A 850 -24.05 25.31 -4.72
N GLY A 851 -22.88 25.68 -4.20
CA GLY A 851 -21.89 26.48 -4.94
C GLY A 851 -21.42 25.85 -6.25
N TYR A 852 -21.39 24.51 -6.35
CA TYR A 852 -21.07 23.81 -7.60
C TYR A 852 -22.06 24.13 -8.73
N ALA A 853 -23.37 24.05 -8.47
CA ALA A 853 -24.40 24.31 -9.47
C ALA A 853 -24.49 25.80 -9.82
N GLN A 854 -24.32 26.66 -8.82
CA GLN A 854 -24.33 28.11 -8.97
C GLN A 854 -23.12 28.59 -9.80
N SER A 855 -21.91 28.13 -9.48
CA SER A 855 -20.69 28.47 -10.24
C SER A 855 -20.75 27.97 -11.68
N LYS A 856 -21.22 26.74 -11.91
CA LYS A 856 -21.50 26.23 -13.27
C LYS A 856 -22.47 27.14 -14.02
N LEU A 857 -23.60 27.55 -13.42
CA LEU A 857 -24.58 28.41 -14.08
C LEU A 857 -24.01 29.80 -14.40
N VAL A 858 -23.27 30.42 -13.48
CA VAL A 858 -22.52 31.67 -13.73
C VAL A 858 -21.66 31.53 -14.99
N THR A 859 -20.95 30.41 -15.12
CA THR A 859 -20.12 30.13 -16.29
C THR A 859 -20.92 29.90 -17.57
N GLU A 860 -22.11 29.30 -17.52
CA GLU A 860 -23.00 29.22 -18.71
C GLU A 860 -23.34 30.62 -19.26
N HIS A 861 -23.64 31.57 -18.37
CA HIS A 861 -23.92 32.95 -18.76
C HIS A 861 -22.67 33.67 -19.32
N ILE A 862 -21.48 33.44 -18.75
CA ILE A 862 -20.21 34.00 -19.26
C ILE A 862 -19.90 33.46 -20.66
N VAL A 863 -20.03 32.16 -20.88
CA VAL A 863 -19.80 31.49 -22.18
C VAL A 863 -20.78 32.01 -23.24
N ASN A 864 -22.06 32.13 -22.89
CA ASN A 864 -23.05 32.68 -23.82
C ASN A 864 -22.80 34.18 -24.11
N ARG A 865 -22.39 34.98 -23.11
CA ARG A 865 -22.00 36.39 -23.32
C ARG A 865 -20.81 36.48 -24.27
N ALA A 866 -19.78 35.65 -24.09
CA ALA A 866 -18.62 35.59 -25.00
C ALA A 866 -19.04 35.33 -26.46
N ALA A 867 -19.90 34.34 -26.71
CA ALA A 867 -20.46 34.08 -28.04
C ALA A 867 -21.18 35.31 -28.61
N THR A 868 -22.12 35.88 -27.86
CA THR A 868 -22.95 37.01 -28.34
C THR A 868 -22.18 38.32 -28.55
N GLN A 869 -21.13 38.58 -27.77
CA GLN A 869 -20.39 39.85 -27.82
C GLN A 869 -19.21 39.83 -28.81
N THR A 870 -18.65 38.66 -29.14
CA THR A 870 -17.47 38.53 -30.00
C THR A 870 -17.73 37.84 -31.33
N GLY A 871 -18.88 37.15 -31.48
CA GLY A 871 -19.17 36.29 -32.62
C GLY A 871 -18.42 34.95 -32.62
N MET A 872 -17.67 34.63 -31.56
CA MET A 872 -17.03 33.31 -31.44
C MET A 872 -18.08 32.19 -31.29
N THR A 873 -17.75 30.99 -31.77
CA THR A 873 -18.55 29.79 -31.50
C THR A 873 -18.26 29.30 -30.08
N ALA A 874 -19.11 29.64 -29.10
CA ALA A 874 -19.00 29.14 -27.74
C ALA A 874 -20.29 28.46 -27.27
N ARG A 875 -20.17 27.28 -26.65
CA ARG A 875 -21.28 26.38 -26.31
C ARG A 875 -21.26 25.93 -24.86
N VAL A 876 -22.45 25.71 -24.33
CA VAL A 876 -22.75 25.12 -23.03
C VAL A 876 -23.40 23.76 -23.25
N LEU A 877 -22.72 22.71 -22.79
CA LEU A 877 -23.16 21.32 -22.90
C LEU A 877 -23.47 20.81 -21.49
N ARG A 878 -24.74 20.77 -21.10
CA ARG A 878 -25.16 20.31 -19.77
C ARG A 878 -25.20 18.79 -19.71
N ALA A 879 -24.15 18.17 -19.16
CA ALA A 879 -24.08 16.73 -19.00
C ALA A 879 -25.08 16.23 -17.93
N GLY A 880 -25.81 15.15 -18.26
CA GLY A 880 -26.65 14.38 -17.35
C GLY A 880 -25.86 13.42 -16.45
N GLN A 881 -26.55 12.43 -15.88
CA GLN A 881 -25.89 11.33 -15.18
C GLN A 881 -25.07 10.51 -16.18
N ILE A 882 -23.76 10.53 -15.98
CA ILE A 882 -22.80 9.69 -16.70
C ILE A 882 -22.74 8.33 -16.01
N VAL A 883 -22.70 7.25 -16.77
CA VAL A 883 -22.58 5.87 -16.26
C VAL A 883 -21.43 5.13 -16.92
N ALA A 884 -21.32 3.83 -16.64
CA ALA A 884 -20.36 2.90 -17.25
C ALA A 884 -20.19 3.09 -18.77
N ASP A 885 -18.99 2.84 -19.29
CA ASP A 885 -18.75 2.83 -20.73
C ASP A 885 -19.38 1.59 -21.39
N THR A 886 -19.82 1.71 -22.65
CA THR A 886 -20.50 0.60 -23.31
C THR A 886 -19.61 -0.62 -23.58
N VAL A 887 -18.29 -0.46 -23.61
CA VAL A 887 -17.35 -1.51 -24.05
C VAL A 887 -16.90 -2.41 -22.88
N HIS A 888 -16.45 -1.80 -21.79
CA HIS A 888 -15.82 -2.45 -20.64
C HIS A 888 -16.67 -2.43 -19.37
N GLY A 889 -17.73 -1.61 -19.31
CA GLY A 889 -18.58 -1.50 -18.12
C GLY A 889 -17.95 -0.76 -16.94
N ILE A 890 -16.86 0.00 -17.16
CA ILE A 890 -16.06 0.61 -16.09
C ILE A 890 -16.78 1.83 -15.52
N TRP A 891 -17.15 1.77 -14.24
CA TRP A 891 -17.81 2.85 -13.51
C TRP A 891 -17.23 2.98 -12.11
N ASN A 892 -16.94 4.21 -11.68
CA ASN A 892 -16.39 4.52 -10.37
C ASN A 892 -17.30 4.02 -9.22
N THR A 893 -16.86 2.98 -8.52
CA THR A 893 -17.60 2.32 -7.43
C THR A 893 -17.88 3.22 -6.22
N THR A 894 -17.19 4.36 -6.09
CA THR A 894 -17.37 5.31 -4.98
C THR A 894 -18.49 6.34 -5.21
N GLU A 895 -19.13 6.35 -6.38
CA GLU A 895 -20.26 7.24 -6.66
C GLU A 895 -21.56 6.79 -5.97
N ALA A 896 -22.46 7.74 -5.72
CA ALA A 896 -23.69 7.50 -4.97
C ALA A 896 -24.60 6.41 -5.56
N ILE A 897 -24.69 6.30 -6.89
CA ILE A 897 -25.48 5.26 -7.55
C ILE A 897 -24.82 3.87 -7.39
N PRO A 898 -23.53 3.65 -7.75
CA PRO A 898 -22.81 2.43 -7.44
C PRO A 898 -22.86 2.02 -5.96
N MET A 899 -22.76 2.96 -5.01
CA MET A 899 -22.93 2.64 -3.58
C MET A 899 -24.35 2.19 -3.22
N ILE A 900 -25.41 2.77 -3.82
CA ILE A 900 -26.77 2.21 -3.68
C ILE A 900 -26.79 0.78 -4.22
N LEU A 901 -26.23 0.52 -5.40
CA LEU A 901 -26.20 -0.83 -5.99
C LEU A 901 -25.38 -1.82 -5.15
N GLN A 902 -24.29 -1.40 -4.53
CA GLN A 902 -23.45 -2.23 -3.65
C GLN A 902 -24.19 -2.65 -2.37
N SER A 903 -25.25 -1.95 -1.96
CA SER A 903 -26.10 -2.37 -0.83
C SER A 903 -26.87 -3.69 -1.10
N ALA A 904 -26.98 -4.12 -2.36
CA ALA A 904 -27.36 -5.49 -2.73
C ALA A 904 -26.38 -6.55 -2.21
N LYS A 905 -25.08 -6.24 -2.10
CA LYS A 905 -24.08 -7.15 -1.53
C LYS A 905 -24.03 -7.05 0.00
N THR A 906 -23.99 -5.83 0.55
CA THR A 906 -23.69 -5.60 1.98
C THR A 906 -24.89 -5.80 2.91
N ILE A 907 -26.10 -5.38 2.50
CA ILE A 907 -27.34 -5.50 3.30
C ILE A 907 -28.44 -6.31 2.59
N LYS A 908 -28.10 -6.95 1.46
CA LYS A 908 -29.00 -7.77 0.65
C LYS A 908 -30.29 -7.07 0.22
N ALA A 909 -30.26 -5.75 0.04
CA ALA A 909 -31.45 -4.97 -0.33
C ALA A 909 -31.14 -3.74 -1.19
N LEU A 910 -32.06 -3.39 -2.10
CA LEU A 910 -32.07 -2.15 -2.87
C LEU A 910 -33.37 -1.37 -2.64
N PRO A 911 -33.35 -0.02 -2.71
CA PRO A 911 -34.54 0.79 -2.55
C PRO A 911 -35.43 0.75 -3.79
N LYS A 912 -36.74 0.75 -3.58
CA LYS A 912 -37.77 0.92 -4.62
C LYS A 912 -37.99 2.41 -4.88
N LEU A 913 -37.22 2.99 -5.79
CA LEU A 913 -37.30 4.41 -6.17
C LEU A 913 -38.29 4.62 -7.33
N ASP A 914 -39.04 5.72 -7.27
CA ASP A 914 -39.88 6.26 -8.34
C ASP A 914 -39.09 7.36 -9.08
N ASP A 915 -37.95 6.96 -9.66
CA ASP A 915 -36.97 7.83 -10.33
C ASP A 915 -36.87 7.44 -11.82
N VAL A 916 -36.95 8.43 -12.71
CA VAL A 916 -36.72 8.30 -14.15
C VAL A 916 -35.25 8.55 -14.48
N LEU A 917 -34.66 7.65 -15.25
CA LEU A 917 -33.22 7.55 -15.51
C LEU A 917 -32.92 7.97 -16.96
N SER A 918 -32.33 9.16 -17.13
CA SER A 918 -31.74 9.64 -18.40
C SER A 918 -30.23 9.37 -18.44
N TRP A 919 -29.82 8.16 -18.04
CA TRP A 919 -28.43 7.77 -17.84
C TRP A 919 -27.71 7.60 -19.18
N THR A 920 -26.51 8.18 -19.31
CA THR A 920 -25.74 8.18 -20.57
C THR A 920 -24.39 7.50 -20.36
N PRO A 921 -24.02 6.46 -21.12
CA PRO A 921 -22.69 5.86 -21.08
C PRO A 921 -21.59 6.90 -21.32
N VAL A 922 -20.45 6.79 -20.63
CA VAL A 922 -19.40 7.83 -20.67
C VAL A 922 -18.74 7.99 -22.05
N ASP A 923 -18.66 6.92 -22.83
CA ASP A 923 -18.18 6.89 -24.21
C ASP A 923 -19.20 7.51 -25.17
N THR A 924 -20.49 7.22 -25.03
CA THR A 924 -21.57 7.90 -25.78
C THR A 924 -21.65 9.39 -25.44
N MET A 925 -21.46 9.75 -24.16
CA MET A 925 -21.40 11.14 -23.69
C MET A 925 -20.18 11.86 -24.28
N ALA A 926 -19.02 11.20 -24.33
CA ALA A 926 -17.82 11.75 -24.95
C ALA A 926 -18.02 12.01 -26.45
N SER A 927 -18.57 11.04 -27.19
CA SER A 927 -18.83 11.20 -28.63
C SER A 927 -19.87 12.29 -28.89
N SER A 928 -20.91 12.36 -28.06
CA SER A 928 -21.92 13.42 -28.14
C SER A 928 -21.33 14.80 -27.89
N ILE A 929 -20.40 14.93 -26.93
CA ILE A 929 -19.70 16.20 -26.67
C ILE A 929 -18.76 16.56 -27.82
N ILE A 930 -18.09 15.59 -28.44
CA ILE A 930 -17.24 15.82 -29.63
C ILE A 930 -18.09 16.33 -30.80
N ASP A 931 -19.19 15.64 -31.13
CA ASP A 931 -20.13 16.03 -32.19
C ASP A 931 -20.59 17.49 -32.01
N LEU A 932 -21.07 17.83 -30.81
CA LEU A 932 -21.60 19.16 -30.50
C LEU A 932 -20.51 20.25 -30.40
N SER A 933 -19.29 19.87 -30.02
CA SER A 933 -18.16 20.81 -29.97
C SER A 933 -17.69 21.18 -31.37
N LEU A 934 -17.56 20.20 -32.27
CA LEU A 934 -16.99 20.40 -33.61
C LEU A 934 -18.03 20.74 -34.68
N SER A 935 -19.32 20.46 -34.45
CA SER A 935 -20.40 20.84 -35.37
C SER A 935 -20.49 22.37 -35.54
N PRO A 936 -20.57 22.92 -36.76
CA PRO A 936 -20.85 24.35 -36.96
C PRO A 936 -22.33 24.70 -36.75
N ALA A 937 -23.24 23.72 -36.82
CA ALA A 937 -24.69 23.92 -36.74
C ALA A 937 -25.28 23.80 -35.32
N ALA A 938 -24.51 23.25 -34.36
CA ALA A 938 -24.96 23.06 -32.99
C ALA A 938 -25.25 24.38 -32.26
N ALA A 939 -26.35 24.44 -31.52
CA ALA A 939 -26.79 25.61 -30.76
C ALA A 939 -25.89 25.93 -29.55
N ASN A 940 -26.04 27.13 -28.99
CA ASN A 940 -25.16 27.64 -27.92
C ASN A 940 -25.41 27.01 -26.54
N VAL A 941 -26.61 26.48 -26.27
CA VAL A 941 -26.93 25.83 -24.98
C VAL A 941 -27.72 24.55 -25.27
N LEU A 942 -27.22 23.43 -24.77
CA LEU A 942 -27.68 22.09 -25.12
C LEU A 942 -27.71 21.21 -23.87
N ASN A 943 -28.73 20.36 -23.74
CA ASN A 943 -28.78 19.36 -22.69
C ASN A 943 -28.27 18.03 -23.26
N VAL A 944 -27.19 17.49 -22.70
CA VAL A 944 -26.58 16.23 -23.12
C VAL A 944 -26.98 15.16 -22.10
N THR A 945 -28.21 14.68 -22.26
CA THR A 945 -28.84 13.63 -21.45
C THR A 945 -29.42 12.58 -22.39
N ASN A 946 -29.44 11.32 -21.98
CA ASN A 946 -29.99 10.25 -22.83
C ASN A 946 -31.47 10.52 -23.18
N PRO A 947 -31.85 10.60 -24.47
CA PRO A 947 -33.25 10.75 -24.86
C PRO A 947 -34.09 9.49 -24.57
N TYR A 948 -33.47 8.32 -24.44
CA TYR A 948 -34.12 7.07 -24.08
C TYR A 948 -34.17 6.92 -22.56
N LEU A 949 -35.33 7.26 -22.00
CA LEU A 949 -35.58 7.21 -20.57
C LEU A 949 -35.85 5.77 -20.11
N SER A 950 -35.23 5.38 -19.01
CA SER A 950 -35.51 4.13 -18.30
C SER A 950 -36.09 4.43 -16.91
N HIS A 951 -36.73 3.47 -16.24
CA HIS A 951 -37.29 3.67 -14.91
C HIS A 951 -36.63 2.75 -13.87
N TRP A 952 -36.28 3.29 -12.69
CA TRP A 952 -35.53 2.58 -11.66
C TRP A 952 -36.21 1.27 -11.25
N SER A 953 -37.44 1.34 -10.72
CA SER A 953 -38.09 0.16 -10.13
C SER A 953 -38.61 -0.87 -11.13
N THR A 954 -38.90 -0.48 -12.38
CA THR A 954 -39.60 -1.33 -13.37
C THR A 954 -38.72 -1.80 -14.51
N GLN A 955 -37.52 -1.22 -14.70
CA GLN A 955 -36.57 -1.66 -15.73
C GLN A 955 -35.19 -1.96 -15.12
N LEU A 956 -34.59 -1.03 -14.36
CA LEU A 956 -33.26 -1.27 -13.79
C LEU A 956 -33.25 -2.42 -12.77
N LEU A 957 -34.18 -2.47 -11.82
CA LEU A 957 -34.20 -3.55 -10.81
C LEU A 957 -34.35 -4.96 -11.43
N PRO A 958 -35.23 -5.21 -12.43
CA PRO A 958 -35.21 -6.46 -13.20
C PRO A 958 -33.86 -6.78 -13.86
N LEU A 959 -33.30 -5.83 -14.64
CA LEU A 959 -32.03 -6.04 -15.36
C LEU A 959 -30.85 -6.35 -14.41
N LEU A 960 -30.82 -5.75 -13.21
CA LEU A 960 -29.81 -6.06 -12.20
C LEU A 960 -29.93 -7.49 -11.66
N ARG A 961 -31.14 -8.06 -11.57
CA ARG A 961 -31.36 -9.45 -11.16
C ARG A 961 -30.95 -10.43 -12.26
N GLU A 962 -31.30 -10.11 -13.50
CA GLU A 962 -30.89 -10.87 -14.70
C GLU A 962 -29.35 -10.89 -14.84
N ALA A 963 -28.70 -9.76 -14.55
CA ALA A 963 -27.24 -9.64 -14.45
C ALA A 963 -26.60 -10.32 -13.20
N GLY A 964 -27.38 -11.00 -12.35
CA GLY A 964 -26.87 -11.81 -11.24
C GLY A 964 -26.68 -11.08 -9.90
N LEU A 965 -27.34 -9.93 -9.66
CA LEU A 965 -27.41 -9.34 -8.31
C LEU A 965 -28.63 -9.84 -7.53
N GLU A 966 -28.37 -10.47 -6.39
CA GLU A 966 -29.37 -10.91 -5.42
C GLU A 966 -29.71 -9.80 -4.42
N PHE A 967 -30.98 -9.38 -4.35
CA PHE A 967 -31.45 -8.39 -3.37
C PHE A 967 -32.95 -8.44 -3.12
N GLU A 968 -33.35 -8.10 -1.90
CA GLU A 968 -34.70 -7.70 -1.54
C GLU A 968 -34.99 -6.27 -2.05
N THR A 969 -36.23 -5.97 -2.44
CA THR A 969 -36.63 -4.63 -2.89
C THR A 969 -37.49 -3.97 -1.81
N LEU A 970 -36.95 -2.94 -1.15
CA LEU A 970 -37.56 -2.31 0.02
C LEU A 970 -38.06 -0.88 -0.27
N PRO A 971 -39.11 -0.38 0.40
CA PRO A 971 -39.44 1.05 0.40
C PRO A 971 -38.24 1.91 0.85
N PRO A 972 -38.06 3.15 0.33
CA PRO A 972 -36.82 3.92 0.55
C PRO A 972 -36.48 4.16 2.03
N LYS A 973 -37.47 4.51 2.86
CA LYS A 973 -37.30 4.66 4.32
C LYS A 973 -36.93 3.34 5.02
N ALA A 974 -37.47 2.20 4.58
CA ALA A 974 -37.15 0.89 5.13
C ALA A 974 -35.74 0.41 4.73
N TRP A 975 -35.33 0.66 3.47
CA TRP A 975 -33.96 0.45 3.01
C TRP A 975 -32.96 1.29 3.82
N LEU A 976 -33.26 2.58 4.05
CA LEU A 976 -32.48 3.45 4.91
C LEU A 976 -32.36 2.93 6.35
N GLN A 977 -33.47 2.46 6.94
CA GLN A 977 -33.45 1.86 8.28
C GLN A 977 -32.58 0.60 8.34
N ARG A 978 -32.65 -0.28 7.33
CA ARG A 978 -31.77 -1.46 7.25
C ARG A 978 -30.30 -1.04 7.08
N LEU A 979 -30.00 -0.01 6.29
CA LEU A 979 -28.64 0.52 6.17
C LEU A 979 -28.14 1.11 7.51
N ARG A 980 -28.96 1.91 8.21
CA ARG A 980 -28.66 2.41 9.57
C ARG A 980 -28.36 1.29 10.57
N GLY A 981 -29.11 0.19 10.52
CA GLY A 981 -28.94 -0.96 11.41
C GLY A 981 -27.91 -2.01 10.95
N SER A 982 -27.17 -1.75 9.88
CA SER A 982 -26.18 -2.68 9.33
C SER A 982 -24.76 -2.46 9.90
N ASN A 983 -23.77 -3.19 9.40
CA ASN A 983 -22.37 -3.02 9.83
C ASN A 983 -21.93 -1.56 9.59
N GLN A 984 -21.40 -0.89 10.61
CA GLN A 984 -20.97 0.50 10.54
C GLN A 984 -19.54 0.66 10.01
N ASP A 985 -18.78 -0.44 9.86
CA ASP A 985 -17.47 -0.43 9.22
C ASP A 985 -17.56 -0.01 7.73
N PRO A 986 -16.96 1.12 7.34
CA PRO A 986 -16.99 1.61 5.96
C PRO A 986 -16.19 0.76 4.96
N GLU A 987 -15.38 -0.20 5.39
CA GLU A 987 -14.70 -1.15 4.50
C GLU A 987 -15.58 -2.39 4.24
N SER A 988 -16.15 -3.00 5.29
CA SER A 988 -17.12 -4.10 5.15
C SER A 988 -18.47 -3.65 4.58
N ASN A 989 -18.85 -2.39 4.74
CA ASN A 989 -20.10 -1.82 4.24
C ASN A 989 -19.91 -0.39 3.66
N PRO A 990 -19.24 -0.24 2.50
CA PRO A 990 -18.97 1.08 1.90
C PRO A 990 -20.18 2.02 1.71
N PRO A 991 -21.41 1.54 1.44
CA PRO A 991 -22.59 2.40 1.35
C PRO A 991 -22.90 3.22 2.63
N ILE A 992 -22.39 2.83 3.79
CA ILE A 992 -22.57 3.60 5.04
C ILE A 992 -21.93 5.00 4.96
N ARG A 993 -20.89 5.18 4.14
CA ARG A 993 -20.19 6.47 3.93
C ARG A 993 -21.12 7.58 3.44
N LEU A 994 -22.19 7.23 2.73
CA LEU A 994 -23.17 8.18 2.18
C LEU A 994 -24.52 8.15 2.92
N LEU A 995 -24.60 7.54 4.10
CA LEU A 995 -25.85 7.41 4.86
C LEU A 995 -26.55 8.75 5.11
N GLY A 996 -25.81 9.82 5.46
CA GLY A 996 -26.37 11.16 5.64
C GLY A 996 -26.93 11.78 4.35
N PHE A 997 -26.27 11.55 3.21
CA PHE A 997 -26.72 12.00 1.89
C PHE A 997 -27.96 11.21 1.42
N PHE A 998 -28.00 9.89 1.67
CA PHE A 998 -29.17 9.08 1.37
C PHE A 998 -30.35 9.45 2.28
N ALA A 999 -30.11 9.76 3.55
CA ALA A 999 -31.12 10.23 4.48
C ALA A 999 -31.74 11.56 4.01
N SER A 1000 -30.94 12.55 3.61
CA SER A 1000 -31.48 13.85 3.15
C SER A 1000 -32.29 13.75 1.86
N LYS A 1001 -32.03 12.74 1.00
CA LYS A 1001 -32.83 12.49 -0.22
C LYS A 1001 -34.07 11.62 0.02
N TYR A 1002 -33.99 10.58 0.85
CA TYR A 1002 -35.02 9.53 0.93
C TYR A 1002 -35.77 9.44 2.28
N ASP A 1003 -35.33 10.16 3.32
CA ASP A 1003 -35.99 10.23 4.63
C ASP A 1003 -36.92 11.45 4.75
N THR A 1004 -37.69 11.71 3.69
CA THR A 1004 -38.64 12.84 3.62
C THR A 1004 -40.00 12.34 3.14
N ASP A 1005 -41.07 13.08 3.47
CA ASP A 1005 -42.43 12.84 2.96
C ASP A 1005 -42.80 13.78 1.80
N ALA A 1006 -41.82 14.51 1.25
CA ALA A 1006 -42.02 15.33 0.07
C ALA A 1006 -42.07 14.44 -1.19
N PRO A 1007 -42.98 14.68 -2.15
CA PRO A 1007 -43.05 13.89 -3.38
C PRO A 1007 -41.76 14.06 -4.20
N SER A 1008 -41.25 12.96 -4.78
CA SER A 1008 -40.12 13.03 -5.71
C SER A 1008 -40.51 13.86 -6.94
N ARG A 1009 -39.61 14.75 -7.36
CA ARG A 1009 -39.83 15.60 -8.52
C ARG A 1009 -38.98 15.12 -9.69
N VAL A 1010 -39.63 14.48 -10.66
CA VAL A 1010 -39.00 14.11 -11.93
C VAL A 1010 -38.83 15.37 -12.79
N LEU A 1011 -37.58 15.68 -13.14
CA LEU A 1011 -37.23 16.73 -14.09
C LEU A 1011 -36.67 16.11 -15.37
N LEU A 1012 -37.34 16.35 -16.49
CA LEU A 1012 -36.94 15.90 -17.82
C LEU A 1012 -36.19 17.02 -18.56
N TYR A 1013 -35.39 16.64 -19.54
CA TYR A 1013 -34.57 17.55 -20.33
C TYR A 1013 -34.95 17.43 -21.80
N ASN A 1014 -35.25 18.56 -22.44
CA ASN A 1014 -35.36 18.61 -23.89
C ASN A 1014 -33.95 18.46 -24.48
N THR A 1015 -33.82 17.63 -25.51
CA THR A 1015 -32.55 17.31 -26.19
C THR A 1015 -32.68 17.34 -27.70
N LYS A 1016 -33.75 17.94 -28.25
CA LYS A 1016 -34.03 17.93 -29.69
C LYS A 1016 -32.93 18.59 -30.53
N ASN A 1017 -32.39 19.72 -30.05
CA ASN A 1017 -31.31 20.43 -30.74
C ASN A 1017 -29.99 19.66 -30.59
N ALA A 1018 -29.74 19.06 -29.42
CA ALA A 1018 -28.57 18.21 -29.19
C ALA A 1018 -28.59 16.98 -30.11
N GLN A 1019 -29.70 16.25 -30.19
CA GLN A 1019 -29.87 15.10 -31.10
C GLN A 1019 -29.71 15.51 -32.57
N ALA A 1020 -30.31 16.63 -32.99
CA ALA A 1020 -30.20 17.13 -34.36
C ALA A 1020 -28.76 17.49 -34.78
N SER A 1021 -27.86 17.73 -33.83
CA SER A 1021 -26.45 18.06 -34.08
C SER A 1021 -25.46 17.00 -33.57
N SER A 1022 -25.95 15.89 -33.01
CA SER A 1022 -25.13 14.78 -32.52
C SER A 1022 -25.76 13.45 -32.92
N PRO A 1023 -25.23 12.82 -33.98
CA PRO A 1023 -25.56 11.44 -34.31
C PRO A 1023 -25.34 10.48 -33.13
N SER A 1024 -24.30 10.71 -32.32
CA SER A 1024 -24.01 9.89 -31.14
C SER A 1024 -25.12 9.94 -30.09
N LEU A 1025 -25.70 11.12 -29.84
CA LEU A 1025 -26.80 11.27 -28.88
C LEU A 1025 -28.14 10.79 -29.46
N SER A 1026 -28.38 11.02 -30.75
CA SER A 1026 -29.57 10.53 -31.45
C SER A 1026 -29.64 9.00 -31.51
N ASN A 1027 -28.48 8.34 -31.59
CA ASN A 1027 -28.33 6.89 -31.66
C ASN A 1027 -28.01 6.23 -30.31
N ALA A 1028 -28.02 6.99 -29.20
CA ALA A 1028 -27.81 6.44 -27.87
C ALA A 1028 -28.88 5.38 -27.53
N SER A 1029 -28.50 4.27 -26.90
CA SER A 1029 -29.47 3.32 -26.34
C SER A 1029 -29.84 3.68 -24.90
N GLY A 1030 -31.00 3.20 -24.42
CA GLY A 1030 -31.36 3.25 -23.01
C GLY A 1030 -30.57 2.24 -22.16
N LEU A 1031 -31.04 1.94 -20.94
CA LEU A 1031 -30.48 0.82 -20.18
C LEU A 1031 -30.96 -0.51 -20.81
N ASP A 1032 -30.01 -1.29 -21.31
CA ASP A 1032 -30.23 -2.63 -21.87
C ASP A 1032 -29.49 -3.71 -21.05
N GLU A 1033 -29.83 -4.97 -21.33
CA GLU A 1033 -29.25 -6.15 -20.68
C GLU A 1033 -27.71 -6.18 -20.79
N ILE A 1034 -27.16 -5.79 -21.94
CA ILE A 1034 -25.72 -5.87 -22.23
C ILE A 1034 -24.95 -4.85 -21.39
N LEU A 1035 -25.40 -3.60 -21.34
CA LEU A 1035 -24.78 -2.55 -20.55
C LEU A 1035 -24.88 -2.86 -19.06
N VAL A 1036 -26.05 -3.31 -18.58
CA VAL A 1036 -26.24 -3.67 -17.16
C VAL A 1036 -25.38 -4.87 -16.78
N ALA A 1037 -25.35 -5.93 -17.59
CA ALA A 1037 -24.48 -7.08 -17.36
C ALA A 1037 -23.00 -6.69 -17.31
N ARG A 1038 -22.53 -5.82 -18.22
CA ARG A 1038 -21.14 -5.33 -18.24
C ARG A 1038 -20.76 -4.58 -16.96
N PHE A 1039 -21.55 -3.59 -16.54
CA PHE A 1039 -21.19 -2.85 -15.32
C PHE A 1039 -21.41 -3.67 -14.05
N VAL A 1040 -22.38 -4.60 -14.02
CA VAL A 1040 -22.53 -5.54 -12.90
C VAL A 1040 -21.37 -6.53 -12.84
N GLN A 1041 -20.82 -6.99 -13.97
CA GLN A 1041 -19.62 -7.81 -14.01
C GLN A 1041 -18.40 -7.04 -13.47
N TYR A 1042 -18.19 -5.80 -13.94
CA TYR A 1042 -17.14 -4.92 -13.43
C TYR A 1042 -17.30 -4.64 -11.92
N PHE A 1043 -18.52 -4.33 -11.47
CA PHE A 1043 -18.82 -4.12 -10.06
C PHE A 1043 -18.62 -5.38 -9.22
N ASN A 1044 -19.00 -6.56 -9.70
CA ASN A 1044 -18.72 -7.81 -8.98
C ASN A 1044 -17.22 -7.97 -8.79
N GLN A 1045 -16.39 -7.78 -9.83
CA GLN A 1045 -14.92 -7.82 -9.74
C GLN A 1045 -14.35 -6.78 -8.78
N ALA A 1046 -14.88 -5.55 -8.80
CA ALA A 1046 -14.42 -4.43 -7.98
C ALA A 1046 -14.96 -4.43 -6.53
N TRP A 1047 -16.06 -5.16 -6.25
CA TRP A 1047 -16.66 -5.30 -4.92
C TRP A 1047 -16.29 -6.61 -4.23
N THR A 1048 -15.92 -7.66 -4.96
CA THR A 1048 -15.24 -8.81 -4.35
C THR A 1048 -13.80 -8.43 -4.04
N PRO A 1049 -13.31 -8.64 -2.80
CA PRO A 1049 -11.88 -8.68 -2.56
C PRO A 1049 -11.28 -9.74 -3.48
N SER A 1050 -10.34 -9.35 -4.35
CA SER A 1050 -9.74 -10.26 -5.34
C SER A 1050 -9.03 -11.40 -4.62
N SER A 1051 -9.67 -12.56 -4.60
CA SER A 1051 -9.26 -13.75 -3.84
C SER A 1051 -8.54 -14.79 -4.70
N ALA A 1052 -8.34 -14.48 -5.98
CA ALA A 1052 -7.47 -15.22 -6.88
C ALA A 1052 -6.47 -14.25 -7.53
N PRO A 1053 -5.17 -14.60 -7.63
CA PRO A 1053 -4.23 -13.86 -8.45
C PRO A 1053 -4.60 -14.04 -9.93
N ALA A 1054 -4.38 -13.01 -10.74
CA ALA A 1054 -4.21 -13.23 -12.18
C ALA A 1054 -2.97 -14.11 -12.38
N ALA A 1055 -3.09 -15.20 -13.14
CA ALA A 1055 -1.98 -16.09 -13.43
C ALA A 1055 -0.80 -15.29 -14.04
N PRO A 1056 0.46 -15.65 -13.71
CA PRO A 1056 1.63 -14.94 -14.21
C PRO A 1056 1.63 -14.96 -15.74
N ARG A 1057 1.87 -13.80 -16.36
CA ARG A 1057 1.96 -13.70 -17.83
C ARG A 1057 3.34 -14.17 -18.27
N ASN A 1058 3.39 -15.12 -19.20
CA ASN A 1058 4.64 -15.70 -19.66
C ASN A 1058 5.31 -14.86 -20.76
N VAL A 1059 6.65 -14.80 -20.78
CA VAL A 1059 7.44 -14.31 -21.91
C VAL A 1059 8.33 -15.44 -22.39
N ILE A 1060 8.12 -15.87 -23.63
CA ILE A 1060 8.79 -17.02 -24.22
C ILE A 1060 9.78 -16.51 -25.25
N PHE A 1061 11.06 -16.49 -24.88
CA PHE A 1061 12.16 -16.13 -25.78
C PHE A 1061 12.63 -17.36 -26.57
N PHE A 1062 12.33 -17.40 -27.87
CA PHE A 1062 12.92 -18.35 -28.79
C PHE A 1062 14.34 -17.91 -29.15
N ILE A 1063 15.33 -18.68 -28.67
CA ILE A 1063 16.76 -18.35 -28.80
C ILE A 1063 17.53 -19.43 -29.57
N GLY A 1064 18.73 -19.07 -30.04
CA GLY A 1064 19.64 -19.91 -30.83
C GLY A 1064 20.16 -19.21 -32.09
N PRO A 1065 21.10 -19.83 -32.85
CA PRO A 1065 21.71 -19.22 -34.03
C PRO A 1065 20.75 -18.96 -35.21
N ALA A 1066 21.20 -18.25 -36.24
CA ALA A 1066 20.52 -18.19 -37.54
C ALA A 1066 20.37 -19.61 -38.13
N GLY A 1067 19.22 -19.90 -38.75
CA GLY A 1067 18.89 -21.24 -39.27
C GLY A 1067 18.20 -22.19 -38.27
N CYS A 1068 18.19 -21.91 -36.96
CA CYS A 1068 17.60 -22.83 -35.97
C CYS A 1068 16.06 -22.79 -35.84
N GLY A 1069 15.37 -21.94 -36.62
CA GLY A 1069 13.90 -21.95 -36.72
C GLY A 1069 13.11 -20.98 -35.84
N LYS A 1070 13.75 -20.06 -35.09
CA LYS A 1070 13.11 -19.09 -34.16
C LYS A 1070 11.80 -18.47 -34.66
N THR A 1071 11.83 -17.78 -35.81
CA THR A 1071 10.65 -17.14 -36.42
C THR A 1071 9.54 -18.13 -36.75
N THR A 1072 9.90 -19.34 -37.20
CA THR A 1072 8.94 -20.40 -37.55
C THR A 1072 8.27 -20.94 -36.28
N ALA A 1073 9.03 -21.18 -35.22
CA ALA A 1073 8.51 -21.57 -33.90
C ALA A 1073 7.55 -20.50 -33.33
N ALA A 1074 7.98 -19.24 -33.28
CA ALA A 1074 7.16 -18.13 -32.78
C ALA A 1074 5.87 -17.92 -33.60
N THR A 1075 5.93 -18.08 -34.93
CA THR A 1075 4.75 -17.93 -35.81
C THR A 1075 3.74 -19.05 -35.61
N VAL A 1076 4.19 -20.31 -35.52
CA VAL A 1076 3.31 -21.46 -35.27
C VAL A 1076 2.69 -21.40 -33.89
N LEU A 1077 3.44 -20.94 -32.88
CA LEU A 1077 2.91 -20.73 -31.54
C LEU A 1077 1.80 -19.67 -31.53
N ALA A 1078 2.02 -18.53 -32.22
CA ALA A 1078 1.02 -17.48 -32.35
C ALA A 1078 -0.26 -17.96 -33.04
N GLN A 1079 -0.15 -18.81 -34.07
CA GLN A 1079 -1.28 -19.41 -34.77
C GLN A 1079 -2.03 -20.47 -33.94
N LYS A 1080 -1.31 -21.35 -33.22
CA LYS A 1080 -1.94 -22.46 -32.46
C LYS A 1080 -2.48 -22.04 -31.09
N LEU A 1081 -1.83 -21.11 -30.39
CA LEU A 1081 -2.16 -20.73 -29.00
C LEU A 1081 -2.69 -19.29 -28.85
N GLY A 1082 -2.81 -18.52 -29.94
CA GLY A 1082 -3.30 -17.14 -29.90
C GLY A 1082 -2.37 -16.14 -29.19
N VAL A 1083 -1.10 -16.50 -28.98
CA VAL A 1083 -0.13 -15.66 -28.27
C VAL A 1083 0.52 -14.64 -29.22
N PRO A 1084 0.57 -13.34 -28.89
CA PRO A 1084 1.22 -12.35 -29.74
C PRO A 1084 2.74 -12.57 -29.84
N SER A 1085 3.29 -12.38 -31.04
CA SER A 1085 4.73 -12.50 -31.29
C SER A 1085 5.44 -11.14 -31.49
N ILE A 1086 6.75 -11.15 -31.26
CA ILE A 1086 7.69 -10.05 -31.51
C ILE A 1086 8.88 -10.62 -32.29
N GLU A 1087 9.18 -10.08 -33.46
CA GLU A 1087 10.36 -10.45 -34.25
C GLU A 1087 11.55 -9.56 -33.86
N GLY A 1088 12.45 -10.08 -33.00
CA GLY A 1088 13.57 -9.32 -32.44
C GLY A 1088 14.54 -8.77 -33.49
N ASP A 1089 14.71 -9.45 -34.63
CA ASP A 1089 15.61 -8.99 -35.69
C ASP A 1089 15.13 -7.65 -36.32
N THR A 1090 13.81 -7.35 -36.26
CA THR A 1090 13.26 -6.05 -36.70
C THR A 1090 13.65 -4.87 -35.80
N LEU A 1091 14.05 -5.14 -34.55
CA LEU A 1091 14.38 -4.13 -33.53
C LEU A 1091 15.86 -3.72 -33.57
N HIS A 1092 16.66 -4.29 -34.47
CA HIS A 1092 18.04 -3.85 -34.71
C HIS A 1092 18.10 -2.43 -35.29
N SER A 1093 19.05 -1.64 -34.80
CA SER A 1093 19.37 -0.32 -35.36
C SER A 1093 19.72 -0.41 -36.86
N PRO A 1094 19.52 0.65 -37.65
CA PRO A 1094 19.92 0.66 -39.06
C PRO A 1094 21.41 0.35 -39.25
N LEU A 1095 22.27 0.80 -38.33
CA LEU A 1095 23.70 0.53 -38.35
C LEU A 1095 24.01 -0.96 -38.11
N ALA A 1096 23.34 -1.60 -37.15
CA ALA A 1096 23.51 -3.04 -36.90
C ALA A 1096 23.07 -3.88 -38.10
N ARG A 1097 21.94 -3.54 -38.75
CA ARG A 1097 21.51 -4.21 -39.98
C ARG A 1097 22.52 -4.04 -41.12
N LEU A 1098 23.06 -2.84 -41.32
CA LEU A 1098 24.08 -2.57 -42.34
C LEU A 1098 25.44 -3.27 -42.06
N LYS A 1099 25.77 -3.55 -40.79
CA LYS A 1099 26.90 -4.43 -40.45
C LYS A 1099 26.64 -5.87 -40.90
N MET A 1100 25.48 -6.43 -40.56
CA MET A 1100 25.14 -7.82 -40.88
C MET A 1100 25.02 -8.07 -42.39
N ASP A 1101 24.42 -7.14 -43.14
CA ASP A 1101 24.34 -7.15 -44.62
C ASP A 1101 25.73 -7.22 -45.31
N ARG A 1102 26.74 -6.65 -44.65
CA ARG A 1102 28.15 -6.62 -45.09
C ARG A 1102 29.02 -7.72 -44.50
N ASP A 1103 28.42 -8.76 -43.93
CA ASP A 1103 29.10 -9.89 -43.27
C ASP A 1103 30.02 -9.46 -42.10
N ILE A 1104 29.68 -8.37 -41.41
CA ILE A 1104 30.40 -7.87 -40.23
C ILE A 1104 29.67 -8.34 -38.96
N PRO A 1105 30.28 -9.22 -38.13
CA PRO A 1105 29.72 -9.63 -36.85
C PRO A 1105 29.48 -8.46 -35.90
N LEU A 1106 28.27 -8.37 -35.35
CA LEU A 1106 27.93 -7.41 -34.30
C LEU A 1106 28.82 -7.62 -33.06
N GLN A 1107 29.11 -6.54 -32.34
CA GLN A 1107 29.85 -6.55 -31.07
C GLN A 1107 28.90 -6.39 -29.88
N ASP A 1108 29.38 -6.54 -28.64
CA ASP A 1108 28.54 -6.40 -27.43
C ASP A 1108 27.84 -5.01 -27.37
N SER A 1109 28.55 -3.95 -27.75
CA SER A 1109 28.00 -2.59 -27.85
C SER A 1109 26.83 -2.45 -28.84
N ASP A 1110 26.81 -3.23 -29.91
CA ASP A 1110 25.68 -3.25 -30.87
C ASP A 1110 24.45 -4.00 -30.31
N ARG A 1111 24.65 -4.88 -29.30
CA ARG A 1111 23.60 -5.73 -28.74
C ARG A 1111 22.93 -5.15 -27.51
N TRP A 1112 23.60 -4.35 -26.68
CA TRP A 1112 22.98 -3.78 -25.48
C TRP A 1112 21.77 -2.90 -25.78
N ASP A 1113 21.88 -1.98 -26.75
CA ASP A 1113 20.76 -1.14 -27.20
C ASP A 1113 19.61 -1.97 -27.79
N TRP A 1114 19.94 -3.04 -28.53
CA TRP A 1114 18.98 -3.94 -29.13
C TRP A 1114 18.21 -4.79 -28.10
N LEU A 1115 18.90 -5.31 -27.08
CA LEU A 1115 18.27 -6.01 -25.95
C LEU A 1115 17.36 -5.06 -25.15
N ALA A 1116 17.76 -3.79 -24.99
CA ALA A 1116 16.91 -2.76 -24.39
C ALA A 1116 15.64 -2.47 -25.24
N HIS A 1117 15.75 -2.40 -26.57
CA HIS A 1117 14.59 -2.29 -27.46
C HIS A 1117 13.67 -3.51 -27.38
N ILE A 1118 14.24 -4.72 -27.30
CA ILE A 1118 13.46 -5.96 -27.09
C ILE A 1118 12.69 -5.88 -25.77
N ARG A 1119 13.32 -5.47 -24.66
CA ARG A 1119 12.61 -5.27 -23.38
C ARG A 1119 11.46 -4.28 -23.53
N GLY A 1120 11.69 -3.12 -24.14
CA GLY A 1120 10.65 -2.12 -24.38
C GLY A 1120 9.46 -2.69 -25.17
N ALA A 1121 9.73 -3.42 -26.26
CA ALA A 1121 8.70 -4.07 -27.06
C ALA A 1121 7.93 -5.16 -26.29
N VAL A 1122 8.62 -5.94 -25.45
CA VAL A 1122 8.00 -6.96 -24.59
C VAL A 1122 7.12 -6.30 -23.53
N MET A 1123 7.57 -5.24 -22.87
CA MET A 1123 6.77 -4.48 -21.90
C MET A 1123 5.51 -3.91 -22.55
N ASP A 1124 5.63 -3.24 -23.70
CA ASP A 1124 4.48 -2.70 -24.45
C ASP A 1124 3.49 -3.82 -24.86
N ARG A 1125 3.99 -4.98 -25.28
CA ARG A 1125 3.15 -6.12 -25.68
C ARG A 1125 2.47 -6.82 -24.51
N LEU A 1126 3.18 -7.06 -23.40
CA LEU A 1126 2.64 -7.64 -22.16
C LEU A 1126 1.55 -6.77 -21.57
N LEU A 1127 1.73 -5.44 -21.62
CA LEU A 1127 0.69 -4.48 -21.24
C LEU A 1127 -0.49 -4.53 -22.21
N GLY A 1128 -0.22 -4.60 -23.52
CA GLY A 1128 -1.22 -4.54 -24.59
C GLY A 1128 -1.97 -5.83 -24.94
N THR A 1129 -1.80 -6.93 -24.19
CA THR A 1129 -2.49 -8.20 -24.44
C THR A 1129 -3.18 -8.74 -23.19
N SER A 1130 -4.20 -9.58 -23.37
CA SER A 1130 -4.76 -10.46 -22.34
C SER A 1130 -4.31 -11.92 -22.49
N ALA A 1131 -3.52 -12.24 -23.52
CA ALA A 1131 -3.00 -13.58 -23.78
C ALA A 1131 -2.13 -14.09 -22.60
N PRO A 1132 -2.09 -15.41 -22.36
CA PRO A 1132 -1.31 -15.99 -21.27
C PRO A 1132 0.21 -15.85 -21.48
N ALA A 1133 0.66 -15.57 -22.72
CA ALA A 1133 2.07 -15.36 -23.01
C ALA A 1133 2.33 -14.35 -24.15
N VAL A 1134 3.58 -13.89 -24.24
CA VAL A 1134 4.16 -13.18 -25.39
C VAL A 1134 5.34 -13.99 -25.95
N ALA A 1135 5.33 -14.29 -27.24
CA ALA A 1135 6.44 -14.97 -27.93
C ALA A 1135 7.44 -13.95 -28.49
N VAL A 1136 8.74 -14.20 -28.34
CA VAL A 1136 9.80 -13.28 -28.77
C VAL A 1136 10.92 -14.06 -29.45
N THR A 1137 11.28 -13.72 -30.68
CA THR A 1137 12.53 -14.23 -31.27
C THR A 1137 13.70 -13.39 -30.77
N CYS A 1138 14.78 -14.02 -30.31
CA CYS A 1138 15.98 -13.28 -29.90
C CYS A 1138 17.24 -14.14 -30.02
N SER A 1139 18.26 -13.64 -30.69
CA SER A 1139 19.59 -14.26 -30.72
C SER A 1139 20.39 -13.97 -29.42
N ALA A 1140 19.80 -14.26 -28.24
CA ALA A 1140 20.43 -14.13 -26.92
C ALA A 1140 21.36 -15.33 -26.62
N LEU A 1141 22.45 -15.41 -27.38
CA LEU A 1141 23.36 -16.56 -27.42
C LEU A 1141 24.21 -16.74 -26.16
N ARG A 1142 24.43 -15.67 -25.37
CA ARG A 1142 25.25 -15.66 -24.15
C ARG A 1142 24.41 -15.52 -22.88
N THR A 1143 24.87 -16.08 -21.77
CA THR A 1143 24.21 -15.99 -20.45
C THR A 1143 23.99 -14.53 -20.05
N VAL A 1144 25.00 -13.67 -20.26
CA VAL A 1144 24.90 -12.23 -19.98
C VAL A 1144 23.83 -11.50 -20.81
N TYR A 1145 23.46 -12.01 -21.99
CA TYR A 1145 22.34 -11.46 -22.78
C TYR A 1145 20.99 -11.96 -22.26
N ARG A 1146 20.93 -13.20 -21.76
CA ARG A 1146 19.73 -13.76 -21.12
C ARG A 1146 19.45 -13.05 -19.79
N ASP A 1147 20.47 -12.78 -18.99
CA ASP A 1147 20.38 -11.97 -17.77
C ASP A 1147 19.87 -10.55 -18.03
N GLU A 1148 20.37 -9.91 -19.09
CA GLU A 1148 19.91 -8.58 -19.52
C GLU A 1148 18.43 -8.58 -19.96
N LEU A 1149 17.88 -9.73 -20.39
CA LEU A 1149 16.45 -9.91 -20.64
C LEU A 1149 15.68 -10.27 -19.34
N ARG A 1150 16.24 -11.08 -18.45
CA ARG A 1150 15.68 -11.41 -17.11
C ARG A 1150 15.42 -10.16 -16.27
N ARG A 1151 16.15 -9.07 -16.49
CA ARG A 1151 15.86 -7.74 -15.90
C ARG A 1151 14.44 -7.23 -16.15
N LEU A 1152 13.69 -7.76 -17.12
CA LEU A 1152 12.24 -7.50 -17.25
C LEU A 1152 11.45 -7.76 -15.96
N LEU A 1153 11.84 -8.77 -15.17
CA LEU A 1153 11.23 -9.10 -13.87
C LEU A 1153 11.36 -7.98 -12.84
N GLN A 1154 12.32 -7.06 -13.04
CA GLN A 1154 12.59 -5.91 -12.15
C GLN A 1154 11.96 -4.60 -12.68
N LEU A 1155 11.43 -4.61 -13.90
CA LEU A 1155 10.96 -3.43 -14.63
C LEU A 1155 9.42 -3.37 -14.77
N LEU A 1156 8.71 -4.38 -14.31
CA LEU A 1156 7.26 -4.54 -14.47
C LEU A 1156 6.57 -4.77 -13.12
N ASP A 1157 5.59 -3.94 -12.80
CA ASP A 1157 4.67 -4.13 -11.67
C ASP A 1157 3.58 -5.19 -11.98
N LEU A 1158 3.94 -6.26 -12.69
CA LEU A 1158 3.06 -7.37 -13.07
C LEU A 1158 3.75 -8.71 -12.76
N PRO A 1159 3.01 -9.74 -12.29
CA PRO A 1159 3.56 -11.09 -12.20
C PRO A 1159 3.84 -11.61 -13.61
N VAL A 1160 5.13 -11.70 -13.94
CA VAL A 1160 5.61 -12.15 -15.25
C VAL A 1160 6.59 -13.29 -15.01
N ALA A 1161 6.42 -14.38 -15.75
CA ALA A 1161 7.39 -15.46 -15.84
C ALA A 1161 8.16 -15.35 -17.15
N ILE A 1162 9.43 -15.71 -17.15
CA ILE A 1162 10.29 -15.69 -18.34
C ILE A 1162 10.79 -17.11 -18.59
N THR A 1163 10.76 -17.54 -19.84
CA THR A 1163 11.30 -18.83 -20.27
C THR A 1163 12.03 -18.65 -21.58
N PHE A 1164 13.22 -19.24 -21.68
CA PHE A 1164 14.02 -19.27 -22.90
C PHE A 1164 13.90 -20.65 -23.53
N VAL A 1165 13.42 -20.73 -24.77
CA VAL A 1165 13.42 -21.96 -25.57
C VAL A 1165 14.62 -21.92 -26.50
N LEU A 1166 15.70 -22.62 -26.14
CA LEU A 1166 16.91 -22.74 -26.94
C LEU A 1166 16.71 -23.80 -28.02
N LEU A 1167 16.50 -23.35 -29.26
CA LEU A 1167 16.46 -24.20 -30.44
C LEU A 1167 17.90 -24.56 -30.83
N HIS A 1168 18.37 -25.71 -30.37
CA HIS A 1168 19.72 -26.21 -30.58
C HIS A 1168 19.80 -27.05 -31.86
N VAL A 1169 20.91 -26.97 -32.59
CA VAL A 1169 21.22 -27.84 -33.73
C VAL A 1169 22.67 -28.26 -33.58
N GLY A 1170 22.91 -29.55 -33.35
CA GLY A 1170 24.26 -30.07 -33.09
C GLY A 1170 25.19 -30.03 -34.32
N ASP A 1171 24.61 -30.08 -35.53
CA ASP A 1171 25.36 -29.98 -36.79
C ASP A 1171 25.31 -28.57 -37.38
N LYS A 1172 26.48 -27.94 -37.48
CA LYS A 1172 26.68 -26.60 -38.06
C LYS A 1172 26.31 -26.53 -39.55
N SER A 1173 26.44 -27.63 -40.29
CA SER A 1173 26.12 -27.69 -41.73
C SER A 1173 24.63 -27.45 -41.98
N VAL A 1174 23.77 -28.12 -41.21
CA VAL A 1174 22.30 -27.98 -41.26
C VAL A 1174 21.85 -26.53 -41.03
N LEU A 1175 22.53 -25.78 -40.14
CA LEU A 1175 22.26 -24.36 -39.93
C LEU A 1175 22.65 -23.51 -41.16
N LYS A 1176 23.79 -23.82 -41.81
CA LYS A 1176 24.24 -23.11 -43.01
C LYS A 1176 23.32 -23.36 -44.20
N ASP A 1177 22.95 -24.62 -44.46
CA ASP A 1177 22.09 -24.98 -45.58
C ASP A 1177 20.71 -24.29 -45.47
N ARG A 1178 20.09 -24.31 -44.27
CA ARG A 1178 18.84 -23.59 -43.98
C ARG A 1178 18.94 -22.06 -44.09
N VAL A 1179 20.15 -21.49 -44.01
CA VAL A 1179 20.38 -20.04 -44.23
C VAL A 1179 20.62 -19.76 -45.72
N VAL A 1180 21.31 -20.63 -46.45
CA VAL A 1180 21.45 -20.53 -47.92
C VAL A 1180 20.09 -20.59 -48.62
N GLU A 1181 19.19 -21.47 -48.19
CA GLU A 1181 17.82 -21.53 -48.70
C GLU A 1181 17.07 -20.20 -48.48
N ARG A 1182 17.26 -19.54 -47.32
CA ARG A 1182 16.64 -18.23 -47.01
C ARG A 1182 17.30 -17.04 -47.72
N GLU A 1183 18.58 -17.15 -48.05
CA GLU A 1183 19.31 -16.15 -48.83
C GLU A 1183 18.73 -16.06 -50.26
N ALA A 1184 18.33 -17.21 -50.84
CA ALA A 1184 17.61 -17.27 -52.12
C ALA A 1184 16.22 -16.60 -52.08
N ASP A 1185 15.55 -16.60 -50.93
CA ASP A 1185 14.28 -15.88 -50.68
C ASP A 1185 14.47 -14.37 -50.39
N GLY A 1186 15.71 -13.85 -50.45
CA GLY A 1186 16.01 -12.42 -50.28
C GLY A 1186 16.22 -11.97 -48.83
N HIS A 1187 16.51 -12.88 -47.90
CA HIS A 1187 16.85 -12.52 -46.51
C HIS A 1187 18.27 -11.95 -46.40
N TYR A 1188 18.45 -10.83 -45.69
CA TYR A 1188 19.72 -10.09 -45.58
C TYR A 1188 20.88 -10.82 -44.84
N MET A 1189 20.68 -12.07 -44.41
CA MET A 1189 21.58 -12.76 -43.47
C MET A 1189 22.24 -13.94 -44.17
N LYS A 1190 23.54 -13.84 -44.44
CA LYS A 1190 24.28 -14.83 -45.24
C LYS A 1190 24.82 -15.99 -44.41
N SER A 1191 25.06 -17.12 -45.08
CA SER A 1191 25.52 -18.37 -44.46
C SER A 1191 26.85 -18.27 -43.68
N ALA A 1192 27.74 -17.35 -44.06
CA ALA A 1192 29.01 -17.12 -43.35
C ALA A 1192 28.83 -16.61 -41.91
N MET A 1193 27.74 -15.88 -41.64
CA MET A 1193 27.48 -15.31 -40.30
C MET A 1193 27.07 -16.37 -39.27
N VAL A 1194 26.64 -17.56 -39.71
CA VAL A 1194 26.33 -18.72 -38.84
C VAL A 1194 27.57 -19.13 -38.03
N ASP A 1195 28.77 -19.01 -38.61
CA ASP A 1195 30.01 -19.39 -37.92
C ASP A 1195 30.19 -18.59 -36.63
N SER A 1196 30.10 -17.27 -36.72
CA SER A 1196 30.23 -16.36 -35.58
C SER A 1196 29.15 -16.54 -34.50
N GLN A 1197 27.95 -17.02 -34.86
CA GLN A 1197 26.87 -17.21 -33.90
C GLN A 1197 26.94 -18.55 -33.16
N VAL A 1198 27.43 -19.60 -33.82
CA VAL A 1198 27.68 -20.90 -33.18
C VAL A 1198 28.86 -20.79 -32.21
N GLU A 1199 29.89 -20.02 -32.55
CA GLU A 1199 31.01 -19.73 -31.64
C GLU A 1199 30.64 -18.83 -30.45
N LEU A 1200 29.58 -18.01 -30.58
CA LEU A 1200 29.08 -17.13 -29.53
C LEU A 1200 28.03 -17.79 -28.62
N LEU A 1201 27.63 -19.04 -28.89
CA LEU A 1201 26.59 -19.75 -28.13
C LEU A 1201 27.16 -20.35 -26.84
N GLU A 1202 26.86 -19.69 -25.71
CA GLU A 1202 27.08 -20.24 -24.38
C GLU A 1202 25.89 -21.15 -24.02
N MET A 1203 26.11 -22.47 -23.97
CA MET A 1203 25.11 -23.44 -23.53
C MET A 1203 24.75 -23.25 -22.04
N PRO A 1204 23.48 -23.41 -21.65
CA PRO A 1204 23.06 -23.21 -20.25
C PRO A 1204 23.64 -24.31 -19.34
N SER A 1205 24.22 -23.91 -18.19
CA SER A 1205 24.68 -24.82 -17.14
C SER A 1205 23.74 -24.82 -15.91
N ASP A 1206 23.37 -23.63 -15.44
CA ASP A 1206 22.65 -23.41 -14.17
C ASP A 1206 21.39 -22.53 -14.36
N GLU A 1207 20.93 -22.38 -15.60
CA GLU A 1207 19.81 -21.52 -15.98
C GLU A 1207 18.49 -22.30 -16.02
N GLY A 1208 17.84 -22.45 -14.86
CA GLY A 1208 16.60 -23.24 -14.70
C GLY A 1208 15.37 -22.73 -15.47
N ASP A 1209 15.44 -21.57 -16.10
CA ASP A 1209 14.44 -20.98 -16.99
C ASP A 1209 14.75 -21.18 -18.49
N VAL A 1210 15.80 -21.94 -18.83
CA VAL A 1210 16.19 -22.28 -20.21
C VAL A 1210 15.83 -23.74 -20.53
N VAL A 1211 14.93 -23.95 -21.48
CA VAL A 1211 14.58 -25.27 -22.02
C VAL A 1211 15.24 -25.47 -23.37
N VAL A 1212 16.05 -26.52 -23.51
CA VAL A 1212 16.71 -26.87 -24.78
C VAL A 1212 15.81 -27.79 -25.60
N VAL A 1213 15.60 -27.45 -26.87
CA VAL A 1213 14.83 -28.23 -27.83
C VAL A 1213 15.71 -28.53 -29.04
N ASP A 1214 15.80 -29.80 -29.44
CA ASP A 1214 16.50 -30.19 -30.66
C ASP A 1214 15.72 -29.71 -31.91
N SER A 1215 16.41 -28.96 -32.76
CA SER A 1215 15.94 -28.43 -34.04
C SER A 1215 16.70 -29.04 -35.23
N GLY A 1216 17.59 -30.00 -34.99
CA GLY A 1216 18.20 -30.85 -36.02
C GLY A 1216 17.22 -31.86 -36.61
N VAL A 1217 16.16 -32.22 -35.88
CA VAL A 1217 15.07 -33.11 -36.31
C VAL A 1217 14.19 -32.50 -37.42
N GLY A 1218 13.22 -33.28 -37.91
CA GLY A 1218 12.27 -32.85 -38.93
C GLY A 1218 11.45 -31.62 -38.51
N ARG A 1219 11.07 -30.77 -39.48
CA ARG A 1219 10.38 -29.49 -39.20
C ARG A 1219 9.09 -29.67 -38.41
N GLU A 1220 8.29 -30.68 -38.71
CA GLU A 1220 7.02 -30.94 -38.02
C GLU A 1220 7.26 -31.39 -36.57
N GLU A 1221 8.16 -32.36 -36.37
CA GLU A 1221 8.59 -32.86 -35.06
C GLU A 1221 9.17 -31.76 -34.15
N MET A 1222 10.01 -30.87 -34.69
CA MET A 1222 10.53 -29.71 -33.95
C MET A 1222 9.40 -28.79 -33.49
N LEU A 1223 8.41 -28.53 -34.35
CA LEU A 1223 7.27 -27.65 -34.02
C LEU A 1223 6.32 -28.28 -33.00
N GLU A 1224 6.11 -29.59 -33.04
CA GLU A 1224 5.36 -30.32 -32.01
C GLU A 1224 6.08 -30.29 -30.66
N ASN A 1225 7.39 -30.51 -30.65
CA ASN A 1225 8.23 -30.40 -29.45
C ASN A 1225 8.18 -28.99 -28.85
N VAL A 1226 8.29 -27.94 -29.65
CA VAL A 1226 8.14 -26.55 -29.21
C VAL A 1226 6.77 -26.29 -28.59
N VAL A 1227 5.69 -26.68 -29.26
CA VAL A 1227 4.33 -26.43 -28.77
C VAL A 1227 4.09 -27.15 -27.45
N ARG A 1228 4.54 -28.41 -27.33
CA ARG A 1228 4.46 -29.19 -26.09
C ARG A 1228 5.25 -28.56 -24.94
N VAL A 1229 6.49 -28.12 -25.19
CA VAL A 1229 7.31 -27.42 -24.18
C VAL A 1229 6.60 -26.15 -23.70
N VAL A 1230 6.05 -25.36 -24.62
CA VAL A 1230 5.34 -24.14 -24.24
C VAL A 1230 4.05 -24.46 -23.48
N GLN A 1231 3.25 -25.45 -23.90
CA GLN A 1231 2.03 -25.82 -23.18
C GLN A 1231 2.33 -26.20 -21.72
N ASN A 1232 3.36 -27.03 -21.49
CA ASN A 1232 3.79 -27.36 -20.14
C ASN A 1232 4.18 -26.13 -19.31
N VAL A 1233 4.82 -25.12 -19.92
CA VAL A 1233 5.21 -23.84 -19.27
C VAL A 1233 4.01 -22.91 -19.02
N LEU A 1234 2.91 -23.04 -19.77
CA LEU A 1234 1.67 -22.30 -19.52
C LEU A 1234 0.73 -23.00 -18.52
N GLU A 1235 0.96 -24.29 -18.27
CA GLU A 1235 0.20 -25.11 -17.31
C GLU A 1235 0.88 -25.21 -15.92
N SER A 1236 2.16 -24.82 -15.83
CA SER A 1236 2.97 -24.76 -14.59
C SER A 1236 2.90 -23.41 -13.88
#